data_AF-A0A8H6U118-F1
#
_entry.id   AF-A0A8H6U118-F1
#
_cell.length_a   1.000
_cell.length_b   1.000
_cell.length_c   1.000
_cell.angle_alpha   90.00
_cell.angle_beta   90.00
_cell.angle_gamma   90.00
#
_symmetry.space_group_name_H-M   'P 1'
#
loop_
_entity.id
_entity.type
_entity.pdbx_description
1 polymer ?
#
loop_
_entity_poly.entity_id
_entity_poly.type
_entity_poly.pdbx_seq_one_letter_code
_entity_poly.pdbx_strand_id
1 'polypeptide(L)'
;MSSYKSFALIGAGTIGLPILRALVAQNARVVLLSRSESKEVPPDVSIEKVDDYADTASVAAIFRKHAVDVVLSTLPTSQGPGADTQRSLADAAKLTGIHLFVPSEFGMPEGVLGGKNEFAAYLTGLGIPWTRIYTGLFIEWIPWLVAYPETVKIIGDGNTEMSTTSIEDIAGFVAHVLTQLPDVELENRVFRLQGDWLRLKDTAELFNAEIEYVKEIDGEGGWFKTVLQKTIATGAGSTGWNAAEKKDRTEGDVAGSGNRCAWTMTASLWKGKQNADASSPFTDLNPTISYRTLLSNNLGPKDPLRVIALCDSDAFYAACEMVRLGVTDAPLVVLQWSLLIAVNYAARSFGITRMMSLKEAKERCPQLLVVHVATYKEGEKEPGYWENPDNKTHKVSGKLLAISTCVDSGMLHMYKDELPRNTEIEKASIDEAFFDLTQPVRQILLHRFPYLAQVPDDAPLGLETPLPPPPDMPWHEHSTVIPVDPSSVDNPNSAPTTWHDIALSIGAELMHTVRQQIKTKLGYTTSAGIARNKFLAKLCASHKKPMGQIRFLGGKLGVALADEYDVSAIADLLPVSLEAMQQRFGEESIWVGIDYSEVKEKPVVTKSMLAAKNLPQPITKVDDGYQWIRVLAAELALRLNEARETTPNLWPKTIVLHARNVLGDGRRSKQAPWPFVRDLNVDVVAAAADRLWRELVDARTPLKVTSVSLGFTGIEGVESGLKAIDTFFKKPASKRGLEDGDLITTETLSANDAAAPQTSKNLSKDLFSFICSRCGHRATLPPSATRTELERESALALLKMEHDDFHVALDLSRVEEGGARHAEPVPQPGPKKKKRKKDSSPQGIAKFFTRSS
;
A
#
# COMPACT_ATOMS: atom_id res chain seq x y z
N MET A 1 -10.73 -36.69 14.07
CA MET A 1 -12.15 -36.35 14.29
C MET A 1 -12.61 -37.13 15.50
N SER A 2 -13.27 -36.43 16.42
CA SER A 2 -13.81 -37.01 17.65
C SER A 2 -14.85 -38.07 17.32
N SER A 3 -14.89 -39.13 18.12
CA SER A 3 -15.97 -40.13 18.01
C SER A 3 -17.27 -39.66 18.66
N TYR A 4 -17.20 -38.63 19.51
CA TYR A 4 -18.33 -38.09 20.26
C TYR A 4 -19.31 -37.33 19.36
N LYS A 5 -20.59 -37.67 19.47
CA LYS A 5 -21.65 -37.08 18.62
C LYS A 5 -22.78 -36.45 19.41
N SER A 6 -22.92 -36.81 20.69
CA SER A 6 -24.01 -36.37 21.56
C SER A 6 -23.50 -35.67 22.83
N PHE A 7 -23.97 -34.46 23.07
CA PHE A 7 -23.51 -33.57 24.14
C PHE A 7 -24.66 -33.18 25.07
N ALA A 8 -24.47 -33.29 26.37
CA ALA A 8 -25.32 -32.65 27.37
C ALA A 8 -24.68 -31.34 27.82
N LEU A 9 -25.29 -30.22 27.48
CA LEU A 9 -24.87 -28.91 27.96
C LEU A 9 -25.68 -28.54 29.21
N ILE A 10 -25.00 -28.30 30.32
CA ILE A 10 -25.61 -27.95 31.60
C ILE A 10 -25.51 -26.44 31.83
N GLY A 11 -26.66 -25.77 31.83
CA GLY A 11 -26.79 -24.33 31.99
C GLY A 11 -26.75 -23.55 30.66
N ALA A 12 -27.67 -22.60 30.50
CA ALA A 12 -27.78 -21.71 29.34
C ALA A 12 -27.35 -20.26 29.67
N GLY A 13 -26.38 -20.11 30.57
CA GLY A 13 -25.90 -18.79 31.02
C GLY A 13 -25.02 -18.09 29.99
N THR A 14 -24.28 -17.07 30.45
CA THR A 14 -23.42 -16.21 29.62
C THR A 14 -22.42 -16.98 28.76
N ILE A 15 -21.92 -18.11 29.26
CA ILE A 15 -20.96 -18.98 28.53
C ILE A 15 -21.68 -20.14 27.83
N GLY A 16 -22.69 -20.73 28.48
CA GLY A 16 -23.41 -21.90 27.97
C GLY A 16 -24.13 -21.64 26.65
N LEU A 17 -24.82 -20.51 26.52
CA LEU A 17 -25.59 -20.23 25.30
C LEU A 17 -24.71 -20.01 24.06
N PRO A 18 -23.59 -19.26 24.13
CA PRO A 18 -22.61 -19.21 23.05
C PRO A 18 -22.04 -20.59 22.67
N ILE A 19 -21.64 -21.41 23.65
CA ILE A 19 -21.12 -22.76 23.35
C ILE A 19 -22.20 -23.63 22.69
N LEU A 20 -23.46 -23.54 23.13
CA LEU A 20 -24.58 -24.26 22.51
C LEU A 20 -24.69 -23.92 21.02
N ARG A 21 -24.66 -22.63 20.68
CA ARG A 21 -24.74 -22.17 19.29
C ARG A 21 -23.55 -22.67 18.47
N ALA A 22 -22.34 -22.66 19.05
CA ALA A 22 -21.13 -23.14 18.38
C ALA A 22 -21.15 -24.66 18.15
N LEU A 23 -21.62 -25.46 19.10
CA LEU A 23 -21.78 -26.91 18.96
C LEU A 23 -22.81 -27.26 17.88
N VAL A 24 -23.98 -26.59 17.90
CA VAL A 24 -25.02 -26.78 16.88
C VAL A 24 -24.50 -26.42 15.49
N ALA A 25 -23.72 -25.34 15.36
CA ALA A 25 -23.10 -24.94 14.09
C ALA A 25 -22.12 -25.99 13.53
N GLN A 26 -21.59 -26.88 14.38
CA GLN A 26 -20.73 -28.00 13.98
C GLN A 26 -21.51 -29.31 13.81
N ASN A 27 -22.84 -29.25 13.68
CA ASN A 27 -23.75 -30.39 13.56
C ASN A 27 -23.67 -31.38 14.74
N ALA A 28 -23.24 -30.92 15.92
CA ALA A 28 -23.26 -31.73 17.12
C ALA A 28 -24.70 -31.87 17.64
N ARG A 29 -25.08 -33.08 18.08
CA ARG A 29 -26.38 -33.28 18.74
C ARG A 29 -26.27 -32.81 20.18
N VAL A 30 -27.02 -31.77 20.55
CA VAL A 30 -26.97 -31.21 21.92
C VAL A 30 -28.33 -31.32 22.61
N VAL A 31 -28.32 -31.79 23.86
CA VAL A 31 -29.42 -31.64 24.81
C VAL A 31 -29.06 -30.58 25.84
N LEU A 32 -29.89 -29.55 25.97
CA LEU A 32 -29.71 -28.48 26.94
C LEU A 32 -30.48 -28.81 28.22
N LEU A 33 -29.77 -28.93 29.35
CA LEU A 33 -30.38 -29.10 30.67
C LEU A 33 -30.41 -27.75 31.40
N SER A 34 -31.61 -27.22 31.62
CA SER A 34 -31.82 -25.89 32.22
C SER A 34 -32.85 -25.94 33.36
N ARG A 35 -32.62 -25.16 34.43
CA ARG A 35 -33.60 -24.93 35.51
C ARG A 35 -34.73 -23.96 35.13
N SER A 36 -34.50 -23.13 34.12
CA SER A 36 -35.45 -22.10 33.64
C SER A 36 -35.82 -22.32 32.18
N GLU A 37 -37.02 -21.90 31.79
CA GLU A 37 -37.40 -21.81 30.37
C GLU A 37 -36.50 -20.79 29.65
N SER A 38 -35.53 -21.29 28.88
CA SER A 38 -34.56 -20.46 28.16
C SER A 38 -35.20 -19.90 26.88
N LYS A 39 -35.27 -18.57 26.74
CA LYS A 39 -35.99 -17.86 25.66
C LYS A 39 -35.23 -17.74 24.32
N GLU A 40 -33.93 -18.04 24.28
CA GLU A 40 -33.05 -17.78 23.11
C GLU A 40 -32.28 -19.01 22.62
N VAL A 41 -32.90 -20.20 22.71
CA VAL A 41 -32.30 -21.46 22.27
C VAL A 41 -32.60 -21.70 20.78
N PRO A 42 -31.64 -22.22 19.98
CA PRO A 42 -31.91 -22.60 18.59
C PRO A 42 -33.06 -23.61 18.47
N PRO A 43 -33.88 -23.56 17.40
CA PRO A 43 -35.11 -24.35 17.29
C PRO A 43 -34.89 -25.87 17.26
N ASP A 44 -33.70 -26.32 16.86
CA ASP A 44 -33.38 -27.74 16.66
C ASP A 44 -32.72 -28.41 17.90
N VAL A 45 -32.64 -27.71 19.04
CA VAL A 45 -32.03 -28.23 20.27
C VAL A 45 -33.08 -28.82 21.19
N SER A 46 -32.85 -30.04 21.68
CA SER A 46 -33.70 -30.65 22.71
C SER A 46 -33.46 -29.98 24.06
N ILE A 47 -34.51 -29.44 24.68
CA ILE A 47 -34.43 -28.82 26.00
C ILE A 47 -35.09 -29.75 27.01
N GLU A 48 -34.35 -30.12 28.06
CA GLU A 48 -34.86 -30.89 29.19
C GLU A 48 -34.85 -30.00 30.43
N LYS A 49 -36.03 -29.76 30.99
CA LYS A 49 -36.15 -29.01 32.23
C LYS A 49 -35.72 -29.90 33.39
N VAL A 50 -34.81 -29.40 34.21
CA VAL A 50 -34.35 -30.09 35.43
C VAL A 50 -34.58 -29.15 36.60
N ASP A 51 -35.45 -29.50 37.54
CA ASP A 51 -35.75 -28.64 38.69
C ASP A 51 -34.57 -28.60 39.68
N ASP A 52 -33.88 -29.72 39.86
CA ASP A 52 -32.69 -29.85 40.68
C ASP A 52 -31.62 -30.73 40.02
N TYR A 53 -30.43 -30.16 39.78
CA TYR A 53 -29.30 -30.87 39.21
C TYR A 53 -28.66 -31.87 40.20
N ALA A 54 -28.97 -31.76 41.49
CA ALA A 54 -28.50 -32.70 42.51
C ALA A 54 -29.27 -34.04 42.47
N ASP A 55 -30.42 -34.12 41.80
CA ASP A 55 -31.13 -35.38 41.58
C ASP A 55 -30.43 -36.22 40.51
N THR A 56 -29.47 -37.02 40.97
CA THR A 56 -28.65 -37.88 40.11
C THR A 56 -29.47 -38.87 39.30
N ALA A 57 -30.62 -39.34 39.82
CA ALA A 57 -31.44 -40.35 39.15
C ALA A 57 -32.19 -39.74 37.96
N SER A 58 -32.76 -38.55 38.14
CA SER A 58 -33.45 -37.81 37.08
C SER A 58 -32.48 -37.34 35.99
N VAL A 59 -31.31 -36.82 36.37
CA VAL A 59 -30.28 -36.42 35.39
C VAL A 59 -29.73 -37.63 34.62
N ALA A 60 -29.46 -38.76 35.28
CA ALA A 60 -29.04 -39.99 34.61
C ALA A 60 -30.09 -40.54 33.65
N ALA A 61 -31.40 -40.40 33.97
CA ALA A 61 -32.47 -40.78 33.05
C ALA A 61 -32.44 -39.93 31.76
N ILE A 62 -32.17 -38.63 31.87
CA ILE A 62 -32.03 -37.72 30.73
C ILE A 62 -30.81 -38.11 29.88
N PHE A 63 -29.66 -38.38 30.50
CA PHE A 63 -28.45 -38.80 29.79
C PHE A 63 -28.67 -40.10 29.00
N ARG A 64 -29.39 -41.08 29.57
CA ARG A 64 -29.77 -42.31 28.85
C ARG A 64 -30.76 -42.04 27.72
N LYS A 65 -31.78 -41.21 27.95
CA LYS A 65 -32.81 -40.84 26.94
C LYS A 65 -32.16 -40.23 25.69
N HIS A 66 -31.13 -39.42 25.86
CA HIS A 66 -30.46 -38.72 24.76
C HIS A 66 -29.17 -39.38 24.27
N ALA A 67 -28.79 -40.53 24.85
CA ALA A 67 -27.53 -41.24 24.55
C ALA A 67 -26.33 -40.27 24.55
N VAL A 68 -26.13 -39.60 25.67
CA VAL A 68 -25.09 -38.55 25.82
C VAL A 68 -23.71 -39.20 25.88
N ASP A 69 -22.77 -38.70 25.07
CA ASP A 69 -21.36 -39.12 25.08
C ASP A 69 -20.51 -38.20 25.98
N VAL A 70 -20.79 -36.89 25.94
CA VAL A 70 -20.02 -35.84 26.61
C VAL A 70 -20.91 -34.97 27.48
N VAL A 71 -20.53 -34.76 28.73
CA VAL A 71 -21.19 -33.80 29.63
C VAL A 71 -20.36 -32.53 29.72
N LEU A 72 -20.94 -31.40 29.36
CA LEU A 72 -20.32 -30.08 29.40
C LEU A 72 -21.04 -29.19 30.41
N SER A 73 -20.37 -28.86 31.51
CA SER A 73 -20.90 -27.99 32.56
C SER A 73 -20.50 -26.53 32.32
N THR A 74 -21.45 -25.61 32.39
CA THR A 74 -21.21 -24.15 32.36
C THR A 74 -21.80 -23.43 33.58
N LEU A 75 -22.04 -24.19 34.66
CA LEU A 75 -22.60 -23.66 35.90
C LEU A 75 -21.57 -22.80 36.67
N PRO A 76 -21.96 -21.65 37.25
CA PRO A 76 -21.03 -20.82 38.01
C PRO A 76 -20.52 -21.55 39.26
N THR A 77 -19.20 -21.50 39.48
CA THR A 77 -18.48 -22.21 40.56
C THR A 77 -18.04 -21.30 41.73
N SER A 78 -18.32 -19.98 41.68
CA SER A 78 -17.94 -19.03 42.73
C SER A 78 -18.90 -19.09 43.94
N GLN A 79 -18.47 -19.79 45.00
CA GLN A 79 -19.05 -19.83 46.36
C GLN A 79 -20.59 -19.95 46.46
N GLY A 80 -21.12 -21.08 46.01
CA GLY A 80 -22.51 -21.49 46.21
C GLY A 80 -22.70 -22.97 45.86
N PRO A 81 -23.93 -23.52 45.92
CA PRO A 81 -24.26 -24.94 45.75
C PRO A 81 -23.78 -25.61 44.43
N GLY A 82 -23.15 -24.86 43.52
CA GLY A 82 -22.56 -25.34 42.28
C GLY A 82 -21.38 -26.30 42.44
N ALA A 83 -20.61 -26.22 43.53
CA ALA A 83 -19.50 -27.15 43.79
C ALA A 83 -20.01 -28.57 44.06
N ASP A 84 -21.08 -28.69 44.86
CA ASP A 84 -21.76 -29.97 45.13
C ASP A 84 -22.56 -30.43 43.91
N THR A 85 -23.16 -29.50 43.17
CA THR A 85 -23.93 -29.80 41.95
C THR A 85 -23.07 -30.46 40.87
N GLN A 86 -21.84 -30.00 40.64
CA GLN A 86 -20.96 -30.65 39.66
C GLN A 86 -20.58 -32.08 40.07
N ARG A 87 -20.44 -32.35 41.38
CA ARG A 87 -20.21 -33.71 41.89
C ARG A 87 -21.42 -34.60 41.61
N SER A 88 -22.63 -34.13 41.86
CA SER A 88 -23.85 -34.86 41.50
C SER A 88 -23.98 -35.11 39.99
N LEU A 89 -23.59 -34.15 39.14
CA LEU A 89 -23.55 -34.35 37.68
C LEU A 89 -22.51 -35.42 37.27
N ALA A 90 -21.35 -35.45 37.93
CA ALA A 90 -20.33 -36.48 37.71
C ALA A 90 -20.82 -37.87 38.19
N ASP A 91 -21.54 -37.93 39.30
CA ASP A 91 -22.15 -39.17 39.80
C ASP A 91 -23.22 -39.69 38.83
N ALA A 92 -24.07 -38.80 38.31
CA ALA A 92 -25.04 -39.13 37.26
C ALA A 92 -24.33 -39.62 35.98
N ALA A 93 -23.23 -38.97 35.58
CA ALA A 93 -22.41 -39.38 34.45
C ALA A 93 -21.78 -40.78 34.65
N LYS A 94 -21.36 -41.12 35.88
CA LYS A 94 -20.85 -42.45 36.23
C LYS A 94 -21.90 -43.54 36.05
N LEU A 95 -23.15 -43.27 36.45
CA LEU A 95 -24.27 -44.21 36.35
C LEU A 95 -24.72 -44.49 34.91
N THR A 96 -24.29 -43.68 33.95
CA THR A 96 -24.68 -43.80 32.53
C THR A 96 -23.53 -44.13 31.60
N GLY A 97 -22.29 -44.16 32.10
CA GLY A 97 -21.11 -44.52 31.31
C GLY A 97 -20.68 -43.42 30.33
N ILE A 98 -20.77 -42.15 30.73
CA ILE A 98 -20.29 -41.01 29.92
C ILE A 98 -18.80 -41.17 29.57
N HIS A 99 -18.43 -40.80 28.34
CA HIS A 99 -17.07 -40.98 27.82
C HIS A 99 -16.15 -39.78 28.09
N LEU A 100 -16.70 -38.58 28.25
CA LEU A 100 -15.92 -37.39 28.58
C LEU A 100 -16.71 -36.37 29.43
N PHE A 101 -16.06 -35.79 30.44
CA PHE A 101 -16.63 -34.72 31.25
C PHE A 101 -15.82 -33.43 31.11
N VAL A 102 -16.48 -32.33 30.75
CA VAL A 102 -15.90 -31.00 30.65
C VAL A 102 -16.44 -30.13 31.79
N PRO A 103 -15.65 -29.86 32.84
CA PRO A 103 -16.10 -29.14 34.01
C PRO A 103 -16.23 -27.62 33.74
N SER A 104 -17.06 -26.95 34.54
CA SER A 104 -17.28 -25.50 34.44
C SER A 104 -16.13 -24.71 35.05
N GLU A 105 -15.01 -24.71 34.32
CA GLU A 105 -13.73 -24.16 34.77
C GLU A 105 -13.17 -23.06 33.88
N PHE A 106 -14.03 -22.47 33.04
CA PHE A 106 -13.72 -21.33 32.20
C PHE A 106 -13.27 -20.12 33.06
N GLY A 107 -12.15 -19.50 32.69
CA GLY A 107 -11.53 -18.39 33.40
C GLY A 107 -10.08 -18.65 33.84
N MET A 108 -9.52 -17.70 34.60
CA MET A 108 -8.11 -17.65 34.96
C MET A 108 -7.60 -18.94 35.66
N PRO A 109 -6.31 -19.29 35.46
CA PRO A 109 -5.73 -20.55 35.92
C PRO A 109 -5.40 -20.56 37.43
N GLU A 110 -4.66 -21.57 37.85
CA GLU A 110 -4.46 -22.02 39.24
C GLU A 110 -4.14 -20.89 40.25
N GLY A 111 -4.78 -20.95 41.42
CA GLY A 111 -4.49 -20.09 42.57
C GLY A 111 -5.45 -18.93 42.81
N VAL A 112 -6.28 -18.56 41.83
CA VAL A 112 -7.25 -17.45 41.98
C VAL A 112 -8.56 -17.90 42.65
N LEU A 113 -8.94 -19.18 42.50
CA LEU A 113 -10.11 -19.83 43.11
C LEU A 113 -9.82 -21.33 43.36
N GLY A 114 -9.51 -21.71 44.59
CA GLY A 114 -8.89 -23.00 44.98
C GLY A 114 -9.70 -24.31 44.87
N GLY A 115 -10.76 -24.40 44.04
CA GLY A 115 -11.62 -25.61 43.96
C GLY A 115 -11.46 -26.49 42.70
N LYS A 116 -10.70 -26.04 41.70
CA LYS A 116 -10.69 -26.66 40.35
C LYS A 116 -9.90 -27.99 40.29
N ASN A 117 -8.76 -28.08 40.97
CA ASN A 117 -7.93 -29.30 40.96
C ASN A 117 -8.59 -30.47 41.71
N GLU A 118 -9.38 -30.18 42.74
CA GLU A 118 -10.09 -31.19 43.52
C GLU A 118 -11.18 -31.89 42.70
N PHE A 119 -11.84 -31.18 41.79
CA PHE A 119 -12.90 -31.75 40.97
C PHE A 119 -12.36 -32.63 39.84
N ALA A 120 -11.26 -32.23 39.19
CA ALA A 120 -10.56 -33.08 38.23
C ALA A 120 -10.05 -34.39 38.87
N ALA A 121 -9.52 -34.32 40.10
CA ALA A 121 -9.13 -35.49 40.87
C ALA A 121 -10.34 -36.38 41.20
N TYR A 122 -11.50 -35.78 41.51
CA TYR A 122 -12.75 -36.50 41.75
C TYR A 122 -13.22 -37.27 40.51
N LEU A 123 -13.25 -36.63 39.33
CA LEU A 123 -13.60 -37.29 38.05
C LEU A 123 -12.65 -38.46 37.73
N THR A 124 -11.36 -38.27 37.99
CA THR A 124 -10.35 -39.33 37.83
C THR A 124 -10.64 -40.50 38.78
N GLY A 125 -11.00 -40.23 40.04
CA GLY A 125 -11.38 -41.25 41.02
C GLY A 125 -12.65 -42.03 40.65
N LEU A 126 -13.57 -41.39 39.93
CA LEU A 126 -14.75 -42.05 39.35
C LEU A 126 -14.42 -42.84 38.07
N GLY A 127 -13.21 -42.69 37.51
CA GLY A 127 -12.81 -43.31 36.24
C GLY A 127 -13.54 -42.70 35.03
N ILE A 128 -13.86 -41.41 35.09
CA ILE A 128 -14.44 -40.65 33.98
C ILE A 128 -13.34 -39.76 33.38
N PRO A 129 -13.00 -39.89 32.09
CA PRO A 129 -12.06 -38.99 31.45
C PRO A 129 -12.57 -37.55 31.45
N TRP A 130 -11.67 -36.58 31.57
CA TRP A 130 -12.04 -35.17 31.64
C TRP A 130 -11.19 -34.27 30.74
N THR A 131 -11.76 -33.15 30.30
CA THR A 131 -11.02 -32.10 29.57
C THR A 131 -11.23 -30.76 30.26
N ARG A 132 -10.16 -30.06 30.63
CA ARG A 132 -10.22 -28.73 31.26
C ARG A 132 -9.75 -27.66 30.31
N ILE A 133 -10.39 -26.50 30.35
CA ILE A 133 -10.07 -25.36 29.49
C ILE A 133 -9.87 -24.14 30.38
N TYR A 134 -8.62 -23.71 30.50
CA TYR A 134 -8.26 -22.44 31.11
C TYR A 134 -8.28 -21.34 30.07
N THR A 135 -8.79 -20.18 30.48
CA THR A 135 -8.94 -19.03 29.59
C THR A 135 -8.41 -17.78 30.28
N GLY A 136 -8.16 -16.74 29.49
CA GLY A 136 -7.96 -15.41 30.04
C GLY A 136 -9.20 -14.91 30.77
N LEU A 137 -9.08 -13.78 31.45
CA LEU A 137 -10.25 -13.06 31.92
C LEU A 137 -11.10 -12.66 30.71
N PHE A 138 -12.42 -12.86 30.80
CA PHE A 138 -13.32 -12.51 29.72
C PHE A 138 -13.25 -11.02 29.40
N ILE A 139 -13.04 -10.67 28.13
CA ILE A 139 -12.91 -9.28 27.67
C ILE A 139 -14.16 -8.46 28.04
N GLU A 140 -15.32 -9.10 27.97
CA GLU A 140 -16.63 -8.54 28.30
C GLU A 140 -16.73 -8.13 29.78
N TRP A 141 -15.87 -8.67 30.66
CA TRP A 141 -15.83 -8.35 32.08
C TRP A 141 -14.83 -7.24 32.42
N ILE A 142 -14.00 -6.81 31.46
CA ILE A 142 -13.00 -5.76 31.68
C ILE A 142 -13.63 -4.45 32.13
N PRO A 143 -14.71 -3.93 31.51
CA PRO A 143 -15.38 -2.72 32.01
C PRO A 143 -15.84 -2.85 33.47
N TRP A 144 -16.41 -4.00 33.84
CA TRP A 144 -16.84 -4.26 35.20
C TRP A 144 -15.66 -4.33 36.18
N LEU A 145 -14.55 -4.97 35.78
CA LEU A 145 -13.35 -5.12 36.60
C LEU A 145 -12.72 -3.77 36.96
N VAL A 146 -12.71 -2.83 36.02
CA VAL A 146 -12.14 -1.48 36.22
C VAL A 146 -13.17 -0.44 36.66
N ALA A 147 -14.39 -0.86 37.01
CA ALA A 147 -15.49 0.02 37.45
C ALA A 147 -15.94 1.10 36.43
N TYR A 148 -15.76 0.82 35.13
CA TYR A 148 -16.31 1.62 34.02
C TYR A 148 -17.84 1.40 33.88
N PRO A 149 -18.67 2.38 33.47
CA PRO A 149 -18.37 3.68 32.82
C PRO A 149 -18.11 4.87 33.73
N GLU A 150 -18.23 4.73 35.05
CA GLU A 150 -18.13 5.87 35.96
C GLU A 150 -16.71 6.46 35.99
N THR A 151 -15.70 5.60 36.15
CA THR A 151 -14.25 5.92 36.13
C THR A 151 -13.46 4.64 35.84
N VAL A 152 -12.21 4.72 35.40
CA VAL A 152 -11.32 3.55 35.30
C VAL A 152 -10.49 3.45 36.58
N LYS A 153 -10.88 2.54 37.48
CA LYS A 153 -10.22 2.31 38.77
C LYS A 153 -9.18 1.21 38.68
N ILE A 154 -7.93 1.55 39.00
CA ILE A 154 -6.78 0.64 38.96
C ILE A 154 -6.14 0.52 40.33
N ILE A 155 -5.87 -0.71 40.75
CA ILE A 155 -5.07 -1.03 41.94
C ILE A 155 -3.63 -1.31 41.51
N GLY A 156 -2.66 -0.70 42.18
CA GLY A 156 -1.24 -0.80 41.81
C GLY A 156 -0.89 0.14 40.66
N ASP A 157 0.06 -0.25 39.80
CA ASP A 157 0.48 0.56 38.65
C ASP A 157 -0.26 0.21 37.34
N GLY A 158 -0.95 -0.93 37.32
CA GLY A 158 -1.67 -1.47 36.17
C GLY A 158 -0.77 -1.89 35.01
N ASN A 159 0.54 -2.10 35.23
CA ASN A 159 1.52 -2.44 34.19
C ASN A 159 1.64 -3.94 33.93
N THR A 160 1.25 -4.79 34.88
CA THR A 160 1.36 -6.25 34.74
C THR A 160 0.42 -6.74 33.63
N GLU A 161 0.98 -7.52 32.71
CA GLU A 161 0.23 -8.13 31.61
C GLU A 161 -0.66 -9.28 32.12
N MET A 162 -1.88 -9.34 31.59
CA MET A 162 -2.80 -10.45 31.83
C MET A 162 -3.36 -10.98 30.51
N SER A 163 -3.68 -12.27 30.49
CA SER A 163 -4.35 -12.87 29.34
C SER A 163 -5.83 -12.52 29.38
N THR A 164 -6.38 -12.11 28.24
CA THR A 164 -7.81 -11.94 28.03
C THR A 164 -8.32 -12.90 26.97
N THR A 165 -9.62 -13.20 26.95
CA THR A 165 -10.24 -14.05 25.93
C THR A 165 -11.69 -13.63 25.74
N SER A 166 -12.20 -13.59 24.50
CA SER A 166 -13.63 -13.30 24.29
C SER A 166 -14.49 -14.53 24.59
N ILE A 167 -15.75 -14.31 24.97
CA ILE A 167 -16.70 -15.41 25.20
C ILE A 167 -16.98 -16.17 23.90
N GLU A 168 -17.01 -15.47 22.76
CA GLU A 168 -17.18 -16.04 21.42
C GLU A 168 -16.01 -16.99 21.06
N ASP A 169 -14.76 -16.60 21.33
CA ASP A 169 -13.58 -17.45 21.05
C ASP A 169 -13.64 -18.75 21.84
N ILE A 170 -14.07 -18.67 23.11
CA ILE A 170 -14.20 -19.85 23.97
C ILE A 170 -15.31 -20.76 23.46
N ALA A 171 -16.43 -20.19 23.03
CA ALA A 171 -17.51 -20.96 22.42
C ALA A 171 -17.03 -21.74 21.18
N GLY A 172 -16.35 -21.05 20.27
CA GLY A 172 -15.79 -21.68 19.06
C GLY A 172 -14.73 -22.74 19.39
N PHE A 173 -13.84 -22.45 20.33
CA PHE A 173 -12.76 -23.35 20.74
C PHE A 173 -13.28 -24.62 21.40
N VAL A 174 -14.21 -24.50 22.36
CA VAL A 174 -14.82 -25.66 23.04
C VAL A 174 -15.51 -26.56 22.04
N ALA A 175 -16.32 -25.99 21.14
CA ALA A 175 -17.00 -26.78 20.12
C ALA A 175 -16.00 -27.51 19.22
N HIS A 176 -14.95 -26.83 18.76
CA HIS A 176 -13.93 -27.43 17.91
C HIS A 176 -13.17 -28.57 18.60
N VAL A 177 -12.63 -28.32 19.79
CA VAL A 177 -11.83 -29.31 20.52
C VAL A 177 -12.64 -30.57 20.73
N LEU A 178 -13.89 -30.45 21.17
CA LEU A 178 -14.74 -31.59 21.49
C LEU A 178 -15.25 -32.38 20.28
N THR A 179 -15.34 -31.77 19.09
CA THR A 179 -15.85 -32.44 17.88
C THR A 179 -14.75 -32.85 16.90
N GLN A 180 -13.59 -32.18 16.91
CA GLN A 180 -12.56 -32.38 15.88
C GLN A 180 -11.35 -33.17 16.38
N LEU A 181 -10.93 -32.99 17.63
CA LEU A 181 -9.77 -33.70 18.15
C LEU A 181 -10.10 -35.18 18.39
N PRO A 182 -9.15 -36.10 18.15
CA PRO A 182 -9.29 -37.49 18.54
C PRO A 182 -9.52 -37.61 20.06
N ASP A 183 -10.33 -38.58 20.47
CA ASP A 183 -10.70 -38.81 21.87
C ASP A 183 -9.48 -38.87 22.81
N VAL A 184 -8.41 -39.56 22.39
CA VAL A 184 -7.14 -39.68 23.14
C VAL A 184 -6.45 -38.33 23.43
N GLU A 185 -6.71 -37.30 22.62
CA GLU A 185 -6.16 -35.95 22.82
C GLU A 185 -7.02 -35.12 23.79
N LEU A 186 -8.23 -35.58 24.11
CA LEU A 186 -9.17 -34.93 25.02
C LEU A 186 -9.09 -35.49 26.45
N GLU A 187 -8.79 -36.79 26.57
CA GLU A 187 -8.77 -37.47 27.86
C GLU A 187 -7.70 -36.93 28.82
N ASN A 188 -8.16 -36.49 29.99
CA ASN A 188 -7.33 -35.94 31.07
C ASN A 188 -6.43 -34.78 30.63
N ARG A 189 -6.91 -33.99 29.66
CA ARG A 189 -6.16 -32.92 29.01
C ARG A 189 -6.53 -31.56 29.58
N VAL A 190 -5.53 -30.67 29.66
CA VAL A 190 -5.71 -29.25 29.96
C VAL A 190 -5.37 -28.43 28.71
N PHE A 191 -6.31 -27.60 28.27
CA PHE A 191 -6.08 -26.57 27.25
C PHE A 191 -5.95 -25.20 27.91
N ARG A 192 -4.98 -24.41 27.46
CA ARG A 192 -4.78 -23.03 27.91
C ARG A 192 -4.97 -22.10 26.71
N LEU A 193 -6.16 -21.53 26.62
CA LEU A 193 -6.55 -20.62 25.55
C LEU A 193 -6.24 -19.17 25.96
N GLN A 194 -5.60 -18.44 25.07
CA GLN A 194 -5.31 -17.03 25.22
C GLN A 194 -5.80 -16.27 24.00
N GLY A 195 -6.58 -15.20 24.19
CA GLY A 195 -6.96 -14.28 23.12
C GLY A 195 -5.87 -13.23 22.91
N ASP A 196 -5.76 -12.30 23.87
CA ASP A 196 -4.81 -11.19 23.80
C ASP A 196 -4.09 -10.95 25.14
N TRP A 197 -3.07 -10.10 25.11
CA TRP A 197 -2.45 -9.51 26.29
C TRP A 197 -3.03 -8.13 26.56
N LEU A 198 -3.41 -7.87 27.80
CA LEU A 198 -3.92 -6.57 28.24
C LEU A 198 -3.21 -6.13 29.50
N ARG A 199 -2.90 -4.84 29.60
CA ARG A 199 -2.53 -4.19 30.87
C ARG A 199 -3.71 -3.35 31.33
N LEU A 200 -4.03 -3.38 32.61
CA LEU A 200 -5.21 -2.65 33.13
C LEU A 200 -5.14 -1.15 32.82
N LYS A 201 -3.95 -0.55 32.78
CA LYS A 201 -3.78 0.86 32.41
C LYS A 201 -4.20 1.19 30.98
N ASP A 202 -4.04 0.26 30.05
CA ASP A 202 -4.31 0.48 28.62
C ASP A 202 -5.83 0.58 28.37
N THR A 203 -6.65 0.07 29.31
CA THR A 203 -8.12 0.20 29.25
C THR A 203 -8.61 1.64 29.28
N ALA A 204 -7.84 2.57 29.88
CA ALA A 204 -8.18 3.98 29.91
C ALA A 204 -8.14 4.63 28.53
N GLU A 205 -7.15 4.25 27.70
CA GLU A 205 -7.09 4.68 26.31
C GLU A 205 -8.21 4.05 25.49
N LEU A 206 -8.46 2.74 25.67
CA LEU A 206 -9.53 2.01 24.99
C LEU A 206 -10.93 2.59 25.27
N PHE A 207 -11.19 2.99 26.52
CA PHE A 207 -12.46 3.56 26.94
C PHE A 207 -12.52 5.08 26.83
N ASN A 208 -11.42 5.74 26.43
CA ASN A 208 -11.28 7.19 26.44
C ASN A 208 -11.69 7.81 27.79
N ALA A 209 -11.18 7.23 28.89
CA ALA A 209 -11.49 7.56 30.27
C ALA A 209 -10.21 7.88 31.07
N GLU A 210 -10.34 8.63 32.17
CA GLU A 210 -9.20 8.90 33.06
C GLU A 210 -8.99 7.76 34.06
N ILE A 211 -7.73 7.52 34.42
CA ILE A 211 -7.34 6.52 35.43
C ILE A 211 -7.42 7.13 36.83
N GLU A 212 -8.14 6.46 37.71
CA GLU A 212 -8.10 6.68 39.16
C GLU A 212 -7.37 5.52 39.83
N TYR A 213 -6.22 5.81 40.44
CA TYR A 213 -5.49 4.82 41.21
C TYR A 213 -6.06 4.69 42.63
N VAL A 214 -6.57 3.50 42.97
CA VAL A 214 -7.25 3.22 44.24
C VAL A 214 -6.57 2.09 45.00
N LYS A 215 -6.74 2.04 46.32
CA LYS A 215 -6.25 0.91 47.14
C LYS A 215 -7.19 -0.29 47.07
N GLU A 216 -8.50 0.00 46.98
CA GLU A 216 -9.60 -0.95 46.92
C GLU A 216 -10.72 -0.33 46.07
N ILE A 217 -11.55 -1.18 45.47
CA ILE A 217 -12.71 -0.76 44.66
C ILE A 217 -13.96 -0.96 45.51
N ASP A 218 -14.66 0.12 45.81
CA ASP A 218 -15.92 0.12 46.55
C ASP A 218 -17.13 -0.22 45.66
N GLY A 219 -18.26 -0.61 46.26
CA GLY A 219 -19.52 -0.89 45.57
C GLY A 219 -19.81 -2.37 45.31
N GLU A 220 -20.81 -2.66 44.47
CA GLU A 220 -21.25 -4.02 44.17
C GLU A 220 -20.11 -4.85 43.53
N GLY A 221 -19.79 -5.99 44.15
CA GLY A 221 -18.66 -6.84 43.76
C GLY A 221 -17.28 -6.21 44.00
N GLY A 222 -17.19 -5.09 44.73
CA GLY A 222 -15.96 -4.34 44.94
C GLY A 222 -14.81 -5.13 45.58
N TRP A 223 -15.13 -5.96 46.59
CA TRP A 223 -14.16 -6.88 47.20
C TRP A 223 -13.57 -7.86 46.16
N PHE A 224 -14.41 -8.36 45.24
CA PHE A 224 -14.02 -9.35 44.24
C PHE A 224 -13.16 -8.71 43.14
N LYS A 225 -13.52 -7.51 42.68
CA LYS A 225 -12.69 -6.68 41.77
C LYS A 225 -11.32 -6.39 42.39
N THR A 226 -11.31 -6.05 43.67
CA THR A 226 -10.09 -5.75 44.45
C THR A 226 -9.17 -6.96 44.51
N VAL A 227 -9.70 -8.13 44.87
CA VAL A 227 -8.93 -9.38 44.91
C VAL A 227 -8.41 -9.75 43.52
N LEU A 228 -9.22 -9.60 42.48
CA LEU A 228 -8.84 -9.97 41.12
C LEU A 228 -7.71 -9.09 40.56
N GLN A 229 -7.81 -7.76 40.70
CA GLN A 229 -6.74 -6.86 40.28
C GLN A 229 -5.44 -7.06 41.08
N LYS A 230 -5.54 -7.27 42.41
CA LYS A 230 -4.36 -7.61 43.24
C LYS A 230 -3.72 -8.92 42.77
N THR A 231 -4.52 -9.90 42.35
CA THR A 231 -4.03 -11.17 41.83
C THR A 231 -3.35 -11.00 40.47
N ILE A 232 -3.94 -10.24 39.56
CA ILE A 232 -3.34 -9.87 38.27
C ILE A 232 -1.98 -9.19 38.46
N ALA A 233 -1.87 -8.27 39.40
CA ALA A 233 -0.62 -7.55 39.69
C ALA A 233 0.55 -8.47 40.08
N THR A 234 0.27 -9.67 40.61
CA THR A 234 1.30 -10.68 40.94
C THR A 234 1.82 -11.47 39.73
N GLY A 235 1.23 -11.29 38.54
CA GLY A 235 1.49 -12.10 37.34
C GLY A 235 0.50 -13.25 37.15
N ALA A 236 -0.31 -13.57 38.17
CA ALA A 236 -1.36 -14.59 38.10
C ALA A 236 -2.55 -14.22 37.18
N GLY A 237 -2.40 -13.13 36.41
CA GLY A 237 -3.23 -12.69 35.27
C GLY A 237 -3.14 -13.57 34.03
N SER A 238 -2.03 -14.31 33.89
CA SER A 238 -1.72 -15.08 32.68
C SER A 238 -2.39 -16.45 32.67
N THR A 239 -2.83 -16.90 31.49
CA THR A 239 -3.30 -18.28 31.27
C THR A 239 -2.22 -19.33 31.46
N GLY A 240 -0.94 -18.95 31.41
CA GLY A 240 0.22 -19.81 31.62
C GLY A 240 0.69 -19.91 33.07
N TRP A 241 0.01 -19.23 33.99
CA TRP A 241 0.46 -19.10 35.38
C TRP A 241 0.54 -20.46 36.11
N ASN A 242 1.64 -20.65 36.86
CA ASN A 242 1.85 -21.77 37.76
C ASN A 242 1.81 -21.28 39.21
N ALA A 243 0.79 -21.69 39.95
CA ALA A 243 0.59 -21.29 41.34
C ALA A 243 1.69 -21.80 42.30
N ALA A 244 2.29 -22.96 42.02
CA ALA A 244 3.34 -23.55 42.85
C ALA A 244 4.67 -22.80 42.68
N GLU A 245 4.99 -22.41 41.45
CA GLU A 245 6.25 -21.72 41.12
C GLU A 245 6.15 -20.20 41.21
N LYS A 246 4.93 -19.65 41.31
CA LYS A 246 4.63 -18.21 41.32
C LYS A 246 5.24 -17.47 40.12
N LYS A 247 5.17 -18.09 38.94
CA LYS A 247 5.61 -17.54 37.66
C LYS A 247 4.86 -18.22 36.52
N ASP A 248 4.95 -17.64 35.33
CA ASP A 248 4.48 -18.29 34.11
C ASP A 248 5.35 -19.49 33.73
N ARG A 249 4.69 -20.53 33.22
CA ARG A 249 5.38 -21.69 32.64
C ARG A 249 6.15 -21.23 31.40
N THR A 250 7.39 -21.68 31.29
CA THR A 250 8.27 -21.37 30.15
C THR A 250 8.33 -22.49 29.11
N GLU A 251 7.86 -23.70 29.45
CA GLU A 251 7.86 -24.87 28.57
C GLU A 251 6.58 -25.71 28.74
N GLY A 252 6.19 -26.43 27.68
CA GLY A 252 5.01 -27.30 27.66
C GLY A 252 3.68 -26.52 27.58
N ASP A 253 2.92 -26.51 28.68
CA ASP A 253 1.61 -25.88 28.80
C ASP A 253 1.74 -24.38 29.16
N VAL A 254 2.44 -23.63 28.32
CA VAL A 254 2.61 -22.17 28.43
C VAL A 254 1.31 -21.41 28.14
N ALA A 255 1.29 -20.10 28.38
CA ALA A 255 0.16 -19.24 28.00
C ALA A 255 -0.15 -19.39 26.50
N GLY A 256 -1.42 -19.58 26.15
CA GLY A 256 -1.85 -19.83 24.77
C GLY A 256 -1.39 -21.17 24.18
N SER A 257 -0.89 -22.14 24.98
CA SER A 257 -0.49 -23.46 24.45
C SER A 257 -1.63 -24.20 23.74
N GLY A 258 -2.87 -23.97 24.19
CA GLY A 258 -4.10 -24.48 23.59
C GLY A 258 -4.48 -23.78 22.29
N ASN A 259 -3.95 -22.58 22.02
CA ASN A 259 -4.19 -21.88 20.76
C ASN A 259 -3.72 -22.71 19.58
N ARG A 260 -2.70 -23.58 19.72
CA ARG A 260 -2.22 -24.48 18.65
C ARG A 260 -3.30 -25.41 18.10
N CYS A 261 -4.22 -25.85 18.96
CA CYS A 261 -5.40 -26.60 18.54
C CYS A 261 -6.45 -25.71 17.84
N ALA A 262 -6.38 -24.39 18.04
CA ALA A 262 -7.15 -23.37 17.33
C ALA A 262 -6.46 -22.84 16.05
N TRP A 263 -5.15 -23.00 15.89
CA TRP A 263 -4.43 -22.61 14.66
C TRP A 263 -4.71 -23.57 13.50
N THR A 264 -5.21 -24.78 13.79
CA THR A 264 -5.93 -25.62 12.81
C THR A 264 -7.35 -25.11 12.48
N MET A 265 -7.86 -24.07 13.17
CA MET A 265 -9.22 -23.51 13.00
C MET A 265 -9.34 -22.25 12.15
N THR A 266 -8.28 -21.50 11.81
CA THR A 266 -8.49 -20.21 11.11
C THR A 266 -8.85 -20.39 9.63
N ALA A 267 -9.76 -21.32 9.32
CA ALA A 267 -10.43 -21.56 8.04
C ALA A 267 -11.96 -21.78 8.17
N SER A 268 -12.58 -21.92 9.35
CA SER A 268 -13.96 -22.49 9.38
C SER A 268 -15.06 -21.80 10.19
N LEU A 269 -14.83 -20.74 10.99
CA LEU A 269 -15.91 -20.14 11.81
C LEU A 269 -16.19 -18.64 11.62
N TRP A 270 -15.48 -17.97 10.70
CA TRP A 270 -15.79 -16.58 10.36
C TRP A 270 -16.82 -16.53 9.23
N LYS A 271 -17.89 -15.75 9.39
CA LYS A 271 -18.99 -15.57 8.42
C LYS A 271 -18.55 -14.98 7.05
N GLY A 272 -17.26 -14.72 6.84
CA GLY A 272 -16.65 -14.47 5.54
C GLY A 272 -16.13 -15.72 4.79
N LYS A 273 -16.16 -16.92 5.41
CA LYS A 273 -15.59 -18.18 4.88
C LYS A 273 -16.59 -19.24 4.44
N GLN A 274 -17.85 -18.89 4.20
CA GLN A 274 -18.77 -19.86 3.58
C GLN A 274 -18.56 -20.04 2.07
N ASN A 275 -17.73 -19.19 1.44
CA ASN A 275 -17.45 -19.24 -0.01
C ASN A 275 -15.96 -19.49 -0.33
N ALA A 276 -15.15 -19.90 0.64
CA ALA A 276 -13.81 -20.39 0.36
C ALA A 276 -13.91 -21.88 0.03
N ASP A 277 -13.97 -22.20 -1.27
CA ASP A 277 -13.78 -23.56 -1.72
C ASP A 277 -12.35 -23.99 -1.34
N ALA A 278 -12.23 -24.95 -0.44
CA ALA A 278 -10.96 -25.60 -0.09
C ALA A 278 -10.36 -26.39 -1.28
N SER A 279 -11.06 -26.45 -2.42
CA SER A 279 -10.54 -26.99 -3.67
C SER A 279 -9.65 -26.03 -4.46
N SER A 280 -9.60 -24.73 -4.11
CA SER A 280 -8.64 -23.82 -4.75
C SER A 280 -7.31 -23.84 -4.00
N PRO A 281 -6.28 -24.47 -4.58
CA PRO A 281 -5.01 -24.57 -3.90
C PRO A 281 -4.31 -23.21 -4.02
N PHE A 282 -3.87 -22.66 -2.90
CA PHE A 282 -2.80 -21.65 -2.89
C PHE A 282 -1.44 -22.22 -3.38
N THR A 283 -1.44 -23.22 -4.29
CA THR A 283 -0.25 -23.78 -4.95
C THR A 283 0.52 -22.73 -5.75
N ASP A 284 -0.15 -21.63 -6.14
CA ASP A 284 0.47 -20.51 -6.86
C ASP A 284 1.37 -19.63 -5.97
N LEU A 285 1.30 -19.74 -4.63
CA LEU A 285 2.16 -18.94 -3.74
C LEU A 285 3.55 -19.53 -3.54
N ASN A 286 3.75 -20.83 -3.75
CA ASN A 286 5.06 -21.47 -3.74
C ASN A 286 5.15 -22.58 -4.80
N PRO A 287 5.06 -22.22 -6.09
CA PRO A 287 5.11 -23.19 -7.18
C PRO A 287 6.45 -23.89 -7.21
N THR A 288 6.45 -25.22 -7.41
CA THR A 288 7.71 -25.95 -7.65
C THR A 288 8.28 -25.51 -9.01
N ILE A 289 9.49 -24.98 -9.01
CA ILE A 289 10.16 -24.53 -10.23
C ILE A 289 10.75 -25.75 -10.95
N SER A 290 10.35 -25.96 -12.21
CA SER A 290 10.90 -27.01 -13.07
C SER A 290 11.85 -26.45 -14.15
N TYR A 291 12.56 -27.34 -14.85
CA TYR A 291 13.36 -26.94 -16.02
C TYR A 291 12.50 -26.28 -17.11
N ARG A 292 11.26 -26.73 -17.33
CA ARG A 292 10.31 -26.11 -18.26
C ARG A 292 10.03 -24.68 -17.88
N THR A 293 9.77 -24.44 -16.59
CA THR A 293 9.56 -23.09 -16.07
C THR A 293 10.77 -22.21 -16.39
N LEU A 294 11.97 -22.63 -16.00
CA LEU A 294 13.19 -21.84 -16.16
C LEU A 294 13.57 -21.59 -17.62
N LEU A 295 13.48 -22.61 -18.47
CA LEU A 295 13.91 -22.59 -19.87
C LEU A 295 12.83 -22.12 -20.85
N SER A 296 11.61 -21.83 -20.38
CA SER A 296 10.54 -21.27 -21.22
C SER A 296 10.91 -19.88 -21.72
N ASN A 297 10.69 -19.66 -23.02
CA ASN A 297 10.76 -18.33 -23.65
C ASN A 297 9.44 -17.56 -23.57
N ASN A 298 8.33 -18.23 -23.22
CA ASN A 298 7.03 -17.58 -23.09
C ASN A 298 6.87 -17.08 -21.65
N LEU A 299 7.36 -15.87 -21.41
CA LEU A 299 7.27 -15.18 -20.12
C LEU A 299 5.95 -14.41 -20.06
N GLY A 300 5.17 -14.67 -19.01
CA GLY A 300 3.91 -13.99 -18.79
C GLY A 300 3.73 -13.57 -17.34
N PRO A 301 2.68 -12.79 -17.01
CA PRO A 301 2.44 -12.34 -15.65
C PRO A 301 2.19 -13.47 -14.64
N LYS A 302 1.84 -14.68 -15.11
CA LYS A 302 1.68 -15.92 -14.33
C LYS A 302 2.96 -16.73 -14.19
N ASP A 303 4.09 -16.23 -14.70
CA ASP A 303 5.36 -16.92 -14.58
C ASP A 303 5.74 -17.05 -13.10
N PRO A 304 6.04 -18.27 -12.61
CA PRO A 304 6.33 -18.47 -11.19
C PRO A 304 7.67 -17.85 -10.75
N LEU A 305 8.61 -17.65 -11.68
CA LEU A 305 9.89 -16.94 -11.44
C LEU A 305 9.79 -15.44 -11.79
N ARG A 306 8.58 -14.88 -11.88
CA ARG A 306 8.39 -13.46 -12.19
C ARG A 306 9.06 -12.57 -11.15
N VAL A 307 9.82 -11.59 -11.61
CA VAL A 307 10.47 -10.59 -10.76
C VAL A 307 10.08 -9.20 -11.22
N ILE A 308 9.32 -8.51 -10.38
CA ILE A 308 8.88 -7.13 -10.58
C ILE A 308 9.57 -6.23 -9.57
N ALA A 309 10.11 -5.12 -10.06
CA ALA A 309 10.59 -4.04 -9.19
C ALA A 309 9.73 -2.79 -9.36
N LEU A 310 9.65 -1.99 -8.30
CA LEU A 310 9.21 -0.61 -8.36
C LEU A 310 10.31 0.27 -7.79
N CYS A 311 10.73 1.29 -8.53
CA CYS A 311 11.65 2.33 -8.05
C CYS A 311 10.87 3.63 -7.84
N ASP A 312 11.08 4.27 -6.71
CA ASP A 312 10.38 5.46 -6.25
C ASP A 312 11.42 6.49 -5.76
N SER A 313 11.26 7.76 -6.13
CA SER A 313 12.22 8.82 -5.80
C SER A 313 11.95 9.45 -4.43
N ASP A 314 13.00 9.57 -3.62
CA ASP A 314 12.85 9.99 -2.23
C ASP A 314 12.62 11.50 -2.10
N ALA A 315 11.46 11.87 -1.54
CA ALA A 315 11.05 13.28 -1.37
C ALA A 315 11.21 14.11 -2.66
N PHE A 316 10.80 13.54 -3.80
CA PHE A 316 11.18 13.96 -5.15
C PHE A 316 11.24 15.47 -5.41
N TYR A 317 10.18 16.24 -5.15
CA TYR A 317 10.22 17.68 -5.41
C TYR A 317 11.20 18.43 -4.51
N ALA A 318 11.37 18.01 -3.25
CA ALA A 318 12.38 18.58 -2.39
C ALA A 318 13.79 18.21 -2.88
N ALA A 319 14.00 16.98 -3.33
CA ALA A 319 15.27 16.55 -3.92
C ALA A 319 15.63 17.33 -5.20
N CYS A 320 14.64 17.60 -6.07
CA CYS A 320 14.83 18.43 -7.26
C CYS A 320 15.30 19.85 -6.89
N GLU A 321 14.66 20.48 -5.90
CA GLU A 321 15.08 21.80 -5.41
C GLU A 321 16.44 21.77 -4.72
N MET A 322 16.74 20.70 -3.98
CA MET A 322 18.02 20.50 -3.32
C MET A 322 19.18 20.46 -4.32
N VAL A 323 19.05 19.67 -5.38
CA VAL A 323 20.05 19.61 -6.47
C VAL A 323 20.15 20.96 -7.19
N ARG A 324 19.02 21.61 -7.52
CA ARG A 324 19.01 22.94 -8.16
C ARG A 324 19.74 24.00 -7.32
N LEU A 325 19.57 23.95 -6.01
CA LEU A 325 20.16 24.91 -5.07
C LEU A 325 21.58 24.50 -4.62
N GLY A 326 22.06 23.32 -4.99
CA GLY A 326 23.34 22.79 -4.52
C GLY A 326 23.38 22.51 -3.01
N VAL A 327 22.28 22.06 -2.41
CA VAL A 327 22.19 21.75 -0.98
C VAL A 327 21.94 20.26 -0.75
N THR A 328 22.67 19.63 0.18
CA THR A 328 22.60 18.17 0.42
C THR A 328 21.88 17.78 1.71
N ASP A 329 22.12 18.50 2.80
CA ASP A 329 21.69 18.06 4.15
C ASP A 329 20.81 19.08 4.90
N ALA A 330 20.50 20.21 4.25
CA ALA A 330 19.68 21.25 4.87
C ALA A 330 18.20 20.80 4.97
N PRO A 331 17.50 21.08 6.10
CA PRO A 331 16.06 20.85 6.18
C PRO A 331 15.34 21.75 5.17
N LEU A 332 14.70 21.14 4.18
CA LEU A 332 14.07 21.84 3.06
C LEU A 332 12.63 21.38 2.85
N VAL A 333 11.76 22.36 2.60
CA VAL A 333 10.36 22.15 2.23
C VAL A 333 10.03 22.87 0.93
N VAL A 334 9.18 22.24 0.14
CA VAL A 334 8.62 22.83 -1.08
C VAL A 334 7.18 23.23 -0.82
N LEU A 335 6.86 24.48 -1.15
CA LEU A 335 5.56 25.09 -0.99
C LEU A 335 4.82 25.21 -2.30
N GLN A 336 3.52 24.96 -2.24
CA GLN A 336 2.56 25.46 -3.20
C GLN A 336 1.60 26.41 -2.48
N TRP A 337 1.77 27.70 -2.73
CA TRP A 337 1.12 28.77 -1.97
C TRP A 337 1.49 28.68 -0.49
N SER A 338 0.52 28.39 0.38
CA SER A 338 0.71 28.22 1.82
C SER A 338 0.88 26.77 2.27
N LEU A 339 0.78 25.81 1.35
CA LEU A 339 0.78 24.38 1.67
C LEU A 339 2.15 23.75 1.40
N LEU A 340 2.65 22.98 2.35
CA LEU A 340 3.83 22.13 2.16
C LEU A 340 3.45 20.92 1.28
N ILE A 341 4.04 20.84 0.10
CA ILE A 341 3.78 19.76 -0.88
C ILE A 341 4.87 18.70 -0.90
N ALA A 342 6.10 19.04 -0.51
CA ALA A 342 7.19 18.09 -0.31
C ALA A 342 8.06 18.51 0.86
N VAL A 343 8.56 17.50 1.59
CA VAL A 343 9.37 17.65 2.80
C VAL A 343 10.51 16.66 2.70
N ASN A 344 11.75 17.14 2.69
CA ASN A 344 12.92 16.26 2.67
C ASN A 344 13.11 15.58 4.04
N TYR A 345 13.97 14.56 4.07
CA TYR A 345 14.16 13.74 5.26
C TYR A 345 14.77 14.52 6.43
N ALA A 346 15.69 15.45 6.16
CA ALA A 346 16.24 16.35 7.17
C ALA A 346 15.13 17.16 7.86
N ALA A 347 14.18 17.74 7.12
CA ALA A 347 13.04 18.45 7.70
C ALA A 347 12.05 17.52 8.44
N ARG A 348 11.86 16.28 7.98
CA ARG A 348 11.00 15.29 8.66
C ARG A 348 11.50 14.93 10.05
N SER A 349 12.81 14.97 10.31
CA SER A 349 13.39 14.71 11.64
C SER A 349 12.90 15.70 12.71
N PHE A 350 12.47 16.90 12.31
CA PHE A 350 11.83 17.90 13.18
C PHE A 350 10.31 17.70 13.33
N GLY A 351 9.79 16.54 12.89
CA GLY A 351 8.37 16.21 12.88
C GLY A 351 7.57 17.02 11.86
N ILE A 352 8.20 17.63 10.85
CA ILE A 352 7.50 18.36 9.79
C ILE A 352 6.90 17.35 8.81
N THR A 353 5.62 17.53 8.49
CA THR A 353 4.88 16.65 7.57
C THR A 353 4.27 17.44 6.43
N ARG A 354 3.92 16.74 5.34
CA ARG A 354 3.19 17.33 4.21
C ARG A 354 1.85 17.90 4.71
N MET A 355 1.38 18.99 4.10
CA MET A 355 0.15 19.71 4.46
C MET A 355 0.18 20.47 5.80
N MET A 356 1.28 20.41 6.56
CA MET A 356 1.50 21.30 7.71
C MET A 356 1.50 22.76 7.24
N SER A 357 1.19 23.71 8.13
CA SER A 357 1.32 25.13 7.80
C SER A 357 2.79 25.58 7.82
N LEU A 358 3.15 26.55 6.98
CA LEU A 358 4.51 27.10 6.98
C LEU A 358 4.91 27.68 8.35
N LYS A 359 3.94 28.26 9.07
CA LYS A 359 4.17 28.83 10.40
C LYS A 359 4.60 27.75 11.39
N GLU A 360 3.82 26.68 11.50
CA GLU A 360 4.14 25.54 12.37
C GLU A 360 5.47 24.87 11.96
N ALA A 361 5.74 24.77 10.66
CA ALA A 361 7.00 24.19 10.17
C ALA A 361 8.22 25.04 10.59
N LYS A 362 8.13 26.38 10.48
CA LYS A 362 9.19 27.29 10.95
C LYS A 362 9.33 27.34 12.47
N GLU A 363 8.24 27.16 13.21
CA GLU A 363 8.29 27.03 14.67
C GLU A 363 9.05 25.77 15.11
N ARG A 364 8.93 24.67 14.36
CA ARG A 364 9.66 23.41 14.63
C ARG A 364 11.11 23.45 14.15
N CYS A 365 11.38 24.14 13.05
CA CYS A 365 12.70 24.27 12.44
C CYS A 365 12.94 25.71 11.99
N PRO A 366 13.54 26.58 12.83
CA PRO A 366 13.79 27.97 12.48
C PRO A 366 14.73 28.15 11.27
N GLN A 367 15.66 27.22 11.07
CA GLN A 367 16.62 27.15 9.95
C GLN A 367 16.05 26.50 8.67
N LEU A 368 14.74 26.27 8.62
CA LEU A 368 14.08 25.60 7.50
C LEU A 368 14.25 26.40 6.20
N LEU A 369 14.84 25.76 5.19
CA LEU A 369 14.87 26.28 3.83
C LEU A 369 13.51 26.08 3.20
N VAL A 370 12.95 27.18 2.70
CA VAL A 370 11.59 27.22 2.15
C VAL A 370 11.69 27.62 0.70
N VAL A 371 11.26 26.72 -0.18
CA VAL A 371 11.24 26.96 -1.62
C VAL A 371 9.81 26.94 -2.11
N HIS A 372 9.39 27.98 -2.83
CA HIS A 372 8.11 27.96 -3.52
C HIS A 372 8.30 27.41 -4.93
N VAL A 373 7.35 26.60 -5.40
CA VAL A 373 7.33 26.08 -6.78
C VAL A 373 7.35 27.22 -7.80
N ALA A 374 7.88 26.93 -8.99
CA ALA A 374 7.87 27.88 -10.10
C ALA A 374 6.44 28.27 -10.49
N THR A 375 6.24 29.54 -10.81
CA THR A 375 4.91 30.06 -11.19
C THR A 375 4.98 30.91 -12.45
N TYR A 376 3.92 30.86 -13.24
CA TYR A 376 3.65 31.81 -14.30
C TYR A 376 3.09 33.09 -13.70
N LYS A 377 3.66 34.22 -14.08
CA LYS A 377 3.09 35.55 -13.89
C LYS A 377 2.40 35.98 -15.19
N GLU A 378 1.38 36.82 -15.09
CA GLU A 378 0.75 37.38 -16.28
C GLU A 378 1.79 38.06 -17.19
N GLY A 379 1.71 37.76 -18.50
CA GLY A 379 2.63 38.29 -19.52
C GLY A 379 3.86 37.43 -19.78
N GLU A 380 4.23 36.54 -18.86
CA GLU A 380 5.39 35.66 -19.01
C GLU A 380 5.07 34.47 -19.92
N LYS A 381 6.04 34.11 -20.77
CA LYS A 381 5.94 32.93 -21.66
C LYS A 381 6.33 31.63 -20.94
N GLU A 382 7.14 31.74 -19.90
CA GLU A 382 7.74 30.64 -19.15
C GLU A 382 7.57 30.84 -17.64
N PRO A 383 7.58 29.76 -16.84
CA PRO A 383 7.47 29.87 -15.39
C PRO A 383 8.80 30.27 -14.77
N GLY A 384 8.76 31.15 -13.75
CA GLY A 384 9.92 31.59 -13.00
C GLY A 384 9.86 31.22 -11.52
N TYR A 385 11.02 31.24 -10.86
CA TYR A 385 11.09 31.29 -9.39
C TYR A 385 11.05 32.74 -8.95
N TRP A 386 10.13 33.06 -8.05
CA TRP A 386 9.89 34.41 -7.57
C TRP A 386 10.09 34.45 -6.06
N GLU A 387 10.60 35.56 -5.53
CA GLU A 387 10.78 35.71 -4.08
C GLU A 387 9.45 35.69 -3.32
N ASN A 388 8.41 36.34 -3.86
CA ASN A 388 7.11 36.50 -3.21
C ASN A 388 5.95 36.25 -4.20
N PRO A 389 5.74 35.01 -4.66
CA PRO A 389 4.65 34.69 -5.59
C PRO A 389 3.28 34.85 -4.90
N ASP A 390 2.34 35.53 -5.56
CA ASP A 390 0.97 35.73 -5.06
C ASP A 390 -0.02 34.88 -5.85
N ASN A 391 -0.81 34.07 -5.15
CA ASN A 391 -1.88 33.24 -5.70
C ASN A 391 -2.96 34.04 -6.46
N LYS A 392 -3.07 35.35 -6.25
CA LYS A 392 -3.99 36.22 -6.98
C LYS A 392 -3.49 36.64 -8.36
N THR A 393 -2.18 36.62 -8.59
CA THR A 393 -1.56 37.12 -9.83
C THR A 393 -0.73 36.07 -10.56
N HIS A 394 -0.36 35.01 -9.85
CA HIS A 394 0.47 33.93 -10.38
C HIS A 394 -0.32 32.63 -10.49
N LYS A 395 0.14 31.75 -11.37
CA LYS A 395 -0.33 30.36 -11.48
C LYS A 395 0.86 29.42 -11.28
N VAL A 396 0.72 28.45 -10.39
CA VAL A 396 1.68 27.35 -10.25
C VAL A 396 1.84 26.66 -11.60
N SER A 397 3.09 26.48 -12.01
CA SER A 397 3.38 25.71 -13.22
C SER A 397 2.88 24.28 -13.05
N GLY A 398 2.11 23.78 -14.01
CA GLY A 398 1.71 22.37 -14.04
C GLY A 398 2.91 21.41 -14.16
N LYS A 399 4.07 21.94 -14.56
CA LYS A 399 5.38 21.35 -14.26
C LYS A 399 5.80 21.89 -12.90
N LEU A 400 5.53 21.16 -11.81
CA LEU A 400 5.83 21.64 -10.46
C LEU A 400 7.31 22.06 -10.30
N LEU A 401 8.21 21.50 -11.12
CA LEU A 401 9.43 22.14 -11.58
C LEU A 401 9.67 21.74 -13.05
N ALA A 402 10.18 22.62 -13.93
CA ALA A 402 10.74 22.16 -15.22
C ALA A 402 11.82 21.09 -15.00
N ILE A 403 12.58 21.25 -13.92
CA ILE A 403 13.59 20.32 -13.44
C ILE A 403 13.02 18.95 -13.12
N SER A 404 11.84 18.83 -12.50
CA SER A 404 11.29 17.50 -12.17
C SER A 404 11.01 16.66 -13.42
N THR A 405 10.67 17.30 -14.55
CA THR A 405 10.47 16.60 -15.82
C THR A 405 11.80 16.21 -16.48
N CYS A 406 12.80 17.10 -16.44
CA CYS A 406 14.15 16.81 -16.92
C CYS A 406 14.80 15.68 -16.11
N VAL A 407 14.63 15.71 -14.79
CA VAL A 407 15.12 14.69 -13.86
C VAL A 407 14.44 13.36 -14.15
N ASP A 408 13.12 13.33 -14.24
CA ASP A 408 12.38 12.10 -14.57
C ASP A 408 12.80 11.53 -15.94
N SER A 409 13.02 12.38 -16.95
CA SER A 409 13.52 11.95 -18.26
C SER A 409 14.95 11.42 -18.16
N GLY A 410 15.82 12.07 -17.38
CA GLY A 410 17.17 11.61 -17.09
C GLY A 410 17.20 10.29 -16.34
N MET A 411 16.30 10.10 -15.36
CA MET A 411 16.14 8.83 -14.65
C MET A 411 15.65 7.72 -15.58
N LEU A 412 14.72 8.02 -16.50
CA LEU A 412 14.28 7.06 -17.50
C LEU A 412 15.41 6.63 -18.45
N HIS A 413 16.27 7.57 -18.85
CA HIS A 413 17.46 7.25 -19.63
C HIS A 413 18.44 6.38 -18.84
N MET A 414 18.70 6.73 -17.58
CA MET A 414 19.51 5.92 -16.66
C MET A 414 18.97 4.50 -16.51
N TYR A 415 17.65 4.33 -16.41
CA TYR A 415 17.04 3.00 -16.37
C TYR A 415 17.32 2.22 -17.66
N LYS A 416 17.14 2.84 -18.83
CA LYS A 416 17.36 2.19 -20.13
C LYS A 416 18.83 1.87 -20.42
N ASP A 417 19.75 2.64 -19.86
CA ASP A 417 21.19 2.48 -20.07
C ASP A 417 21.80 1.42 -19.14
N GLU A 418 21.40 1.41 -17.87
CA GLU A 418 22.01 0.55 -16.84
C GLU A 418 21.31 -0.81 -16.73
N LEU A 419 20.02 -0.92 -17.07
CA LEU A 419 19.31 -2.19 -17.08
C LEU A 419 19.49 -2.93 -18.41
N PRO A 420 19.46 -4.28 -18.39
CA PRO A 420 19.47 -5.06 -19.62
C PRO A 420 18.35 -4.65 -20.60
N ARG A 421 18.64 -4.67 -21.91
CA ARG A 421 17.72 -4.21 -22.97
C ARG A 421 16.36 -4.92 -23.01
N ASN A 422 16.28 -6.10 -22.41
CA ASN A 422 15.07 -6.91 -22.29
C ASN A 422 14.30 -6.65 -20.99
N THR A 423 14.58 -5.55 -20.29
CA THR A 423 13.76 -5.04 -19.20
C THR A 423 12.62 -4.19 -19.72
N GLU A 424 11.39 -4.59 -19.40
CA GLU A 424 10.20 -3.78 -19.65
C GLU A 424 10.05 -2.71 -18.56
N ILE A 425 9.75 -1.47 -18.95
CA ILE A 425 9.63 -0.33 -18.03
C ILE A 425 8.26 0.33 -18.19
N GLU A 426 7.46 0.35 -17.11
CA GLU A 426 6.20 1.08 -17.05
C GLU A 426 6.29 2.27 -16.10
N LYS A 427 6.15 3.47 -16.65
CA LYS A 427 6.02 4.67 -15.84
C LYS A 427 4.68 4.70 -15.09
N ALA A 428 4.74 4.82 -13.76
CA ALA A 428 3.57 4.78 -12.86
C ALA A 428 3.12 6.18 -12.39
N SER A 429 4.08 7.09 -12.18
CA SER A 429 3.91 8.51 -11.84
C SER A 429 5.11 9.32 -12.37
N ILE A 430 5.28 10.57 -11.93
CA ILE A 430 6.45 11.40 -12.26
C ILE A 430 7.73 10.97 -11.54
N ASP A 431 7.60 10.19 -10.47
CA ASP A 431 8.69 9.81 -9.57
C ASP A 431 8.78 8.29 -9.34
N GLU A 432 7.90 7.52 -10.01
CA GLU A 432 7.78 6.07 -9.86
C GLU A 432 7.72 5.34 -11.21
N ALA A 433 8.47 4.25 -11.30
CA ALA A 433 8.44 3.32 -12.43
C ALA A 433 8.44 1.85 -11.95
N PHE A 434 7.71 1.01 -12.67
CA PHE A 434 7.75 -0.45 -12.55
C PHE A 434 8.70 -1.04 -13.59
N PHE A 435 9.33 -2.15 -13.23
CA PHE A 435 10.27 -2.90 -14.06
C PHE A 435 9.88 -4.36 -14.07
N ASP A 436 9.81 -4.97 -15.25
CA ASP A 436 9.80 -6.43 -15.36
C ASP A 436 11.24 -6.92 -15.56
N LEU A 437 11.79 -7.53 -14.50
CA LEU A 437 13.14 -8.06 -14.47
C LEU A 437 13.17 -9.56 -14.73
N THR A 438 12.03 -10.19 -15.05
CA THR A 438 11.92 -11.66 -15.17
C THR A 438 12.90 -12.23 -16.19
N GLN A 439 12.96 -11.65 -17.39
CA GLN A 439 13.87 -12.11 -18.44
C GLN A 439 15.35 -11.91 -18.10
N PRO A 440 15.82 -10.70 -17.70
CA PRO A 440 17.23 -10.53 -17.34
C PRO A 440 17.65 -11.34 -16.11
N VAL A 441 16.77 -11.48 -15.11
CA VAL A 441 17.05 -12.32 -13.93
C VAL A 441 17.29 -13.76 -14.34
N ARG A 442 16.47 -14.33 -15.23
CA ARG A 442 16.67 -15.70 -15.73
C ARG A 442 17.97 -15.89 -16.48
N GLN A 443 18.36 -14.92 -17.30
CA GLN A 443 19.64 -14.96 -18.02
C GLN A 443 20.82 -14.95 -17.05
N ILE A 444 20.77 -14.11 -16.02
CA ILE A 444 21.79 -14.04 -14.97
C ILE A 444 21.78 -15.33 -14.13
N LEU A 445 20.61 -15.89 -13.83
CA LEU A 445 20.46 -17.14 -13.10
C LEU A 445 21.12 -18.30 -13.86
N LEU A 446 20.84 -18.44 -15.16
CA LEU A 446 21.47 -19.45 -16.02
C LEU A 446 22.98 -19.23 -16.18
N HIS A 447 23.44 -17.97 -16.19
CA HIS A 447 24.87 -17.66 -16.21
C HIS A 447 25.58 -18.04 -14.88
N ARG A 448 24.93 -17.79 -13.73
CA ARG A 448 25.46 -18.14 -12.40
C ARG A 448 25.39 -19.63 -12.11
N PHE A 449 24.40 -20.32 -12.65
CA PHE A 449 24.15 -21.75 -12.46
C PHE A 449 24.05 -22.47 -13.81
N PRO A 450 25.17 -22.64 -14.55
CA PRO A 450 25.14 -23.18 -15.91
C PRO A 450 24.59 -24.61 -16.01
N TYR A 451 24.68 -25.38 -14.93
CA TYR A 451 24.14 -26.74 -14.86
C TYR A 451 22.60 -26.78 -14.97
N LEU A 452 21.90 -25.66 -14.78
CA LEU A 452 20.46 -25.56 -14.96
C LEU A 452 20.05 -25.32 -16.43
N ALA A 453 21.00 -24.99 -17.30
CA ALA A 453 20.73 -24.69 -18.70
C ALA A 453 20.36 -25.94 -19.54
N GLN A 454 20.63 -27.13 -19.02
CA GLN A 454 20.32 -28.40 -19.66
C GLN A 454 19.62 -29.32 -18.66
N VAL A 455 18.61 -30.05 -19.17
CA VAL A 455 17.95 -31.09 -18.38
C VAL A 455 18.88 -32.30 -18.28
N PRO A 456 19.16 -32.84 -17.08
CA PRO A 456 19.94 -34.07 -16.94
C PRO A 456 19.31 -35.25 -17.69
N ASP A 457 20.13 -36.11 -18.28
CA ASP A 457 19.65 -37.29 -19.02
C ASP A 457 18.87 -38.29 -18.14
N ASP A 458 19.14 -38.29 -16.83
CA ASP A 458 18.48 -39.10 -15.80
C ASP A 458 17.27 -38.41 -15.13
N ALA A 459 16.87 -37.24 -15.63
CA ALA A 459 15.79 -36.46 -15.04
C ALA A 459 14.44 -37.21 -15.14
N PRO A 460 13.80 -37.54 -14.01
CA PRO A 460 12.67 -38.48 -13.98
C PRO A 460 11.44 -38.05 -14.79
N LEU A 461 11.28 -36.75 -15.06
CA LEU A 461 10.16 -36.18 -15.81
C LEU A 461 10.63 -35.27 -16.97
N GLY A 462 11.88 -35.40 -17.41
CA GLY A 462 12.48 -34.53 -18.44
C GLY A 462 12.34 -33.05 -18.05
N LEU A 463 11.76 -32.23 -18.93
CA LEU A 463 11.52 -30.80 -18.70
C LEU A 463 10.59 -30.51 -17.50
N GLU A 464 9.69 -31.40 -17.09
CA GLU A 464 8.86 -31.19 -15.89
C GLU A 464 9.59 -31.49 -14.58
N THR A 465 10.83 -31.97 -14.65
CA THR A 465 11.61 -32.28 -13.46
C THR A 465 11.83 -31.00 -12.64
N PRO A 466 11.54 -31.01 -11.32
CA PRO A 466 11.88 -29.91 -10.43
C PRO A 466 13.37 -29.57 -10.50
N LEU A 467 13.72 -28.30 -10.38
CA LEU A 467 15.11 -27.89 -10.24
C LEU A 467 15.71 -28.50 -8.97
N PRO A 468 17.00 -28.87 -8.97
CA PRO A 468 17.69 -29.27 -7.73
C PRO A 468 17.62 -28.13 -6.70
N PRO A 469 17.73 -28.40 -5.39
CA PRO A 469 17.73 -27.36 -4.37
C PRO A 469 18.77 -26.27 -4.67
N PRO A 470 18.44 -24.98 -4.50
CA PRO A 470 19.41 -23.91 -4.68
C PRO A 470 20.47 -23.94 -3.59
N PRO A 471 21.66 -23.37 -3.83
CA PRO A 471 22.63 -23.15 -2.77
C PRO A 471 22.11 -22.14 -1.74
N ASP A 472 22.60 -22.24 -0.50
CA ASP A 472 22.34 -21.24 0.52
C ASP A 472 22.87 -19.88 0.09
N MET A 473 22.05 -18.84 0.26
CA MET A 473 22.40 -17.49 -0.16
C MET A 473 22.22 -16.50 1.00
N PRO A 474 23.28 -15.80 1.42
CA PRO A 474 23.16 -14.75 2.43
C PRO A 474 22.53 -13.51 1.80
N TRP A 475 21.37 -13.12 2.31
CA TRP A 475 20.62 -11.94 1.84
C TRP A 475 21.28 -10.58 2.11
N HIS A 476 22.46 -10.55 2.73
CA HIS A 476 22.84 -9.50 3.70
C HIS A 476 23.69 -8.33 3.18
N GLU A 477 24.16 -8.33 1.93
CA GLU A 477 25.11 -7.27 1.54
C GLU A 477 24.42 -5.96 1.10
N HIS A 478 23.23 -6.03 0.50
CA HIS A 478 22.65 -4.84 -0.18
C HIS A 478 21.12 -4.64 -0.02
N SER A 479 20.45 -5.50 0.75
CA SER A 479 18.97 -5.53 0.82
C SER A 479 18.44 -5.73 2.25
N THR A 480 17.22 -5.26 2.50
CA THR A 480 16.43 -5.68 3.66
C THR A 480 15.41 -6.70 3.20
N VAL A 481 15.44 -7.90 3.78
CA VAL A 481 14.42 -8.92 3.58
C VAL A 481 13.27 -8.69 4.56
N ILE A 482 12.05 -8.72 4.05
CA ILE A 482 10.84 -8.76 4.87
C ILE A 482 10.45 -10.25 4.94
N PRO A 483 10.64 -10.93 6.08
CA PRO A 483 10.29 -12.34 6.17
C PRO A 483 8.79 -12.55 6.06
N VAL A 484 8.40 -13.72 5.54
CA VAL A 484 7.00 -14.14 5.44
C VAL A 484 6.40 -14.40 6.82
N ASP A 485 7.22 -14.84 7.79
CA ASP A 485 6.82 -15.07 9.18
C ASP A 485 7.43 -13.98 10.10
N PRO A 486 6.61 -13.17 10.81
CA PRO A 486 7.08 -12.17 11.77
C PRO A 486 7.92 -12.75 12.93
N SER A 487 7.79 -14.03 13.24
CA SER A 487 8.60 -14.71 14.27
C SER A 487 10.02 -15.08 13.80
N SER A 488 10.27 -15.03 12.49
CA SER A 488 11.59 -15.28 11.89
C SER A 488 12.46 -14.04 11.76
N VAL A 489 12.03 -12.90 12.31
CA VAL A 489 12.76 -11.62 12.27
C VAL A 489 14.13 -11.72 12.95
N ASP A 490 14.28 -12.61 13.95
CA ASP A 490 15.55 -12.86 14.64
C ASP A 490 16.52 -13.76 13.86
N ASN A 491 16.04 -14.50 12.84
CA ASN A 491 16.88 -15.30 11.95
C ASN A 491 16.23 -15.47 10.55
N PRO A 492 16.49 -14.54 9.61
CA PRO A 492 15.94 -14.58 8.24
C PRO A 492 16.43 -15.79 7.41
N ASN A 493 17.39 -16.58 7.93
CA ASN A 493 17.91 -17.81 7.31
C ASN A 493 17.29 -19.09 7.93
N SER A 494 16.19 -19.00 8.67
CA SER A 494 15.56 -20.17 9.30
C SER A 494 14.76 -21.06 8.34
N ALA A 495 14.37 -20.54 7.16
CA ALA A 495 13.73 -21.28 6.09
C ALA A 495 14.75 -21.63 4.97
N PRO A 496 14.64 -22.82 4.33
CA PRO A 496 15.53 -23.20 3.25
C PRO A 496 15.39 -22.27 2.03
N THR A 497 16.51 -21.85 1.47
CA THR A 497 16.57 -21.00 0.27
C THR A 497 15.79 -21.63 -0.88
N THR A 498 15.02 -20.84 -1.62
CA THR A 498 14.28 -21.27 -2.82
C THR A 498 14.82 -20.59 -4.09
N TRP A 499 14.50 -21.13 -5.27
CA TRP A 499 14.87 -20.47 -6.53
C TRP A 499 14.18 -19.10 -6.73
N HIS A 500 13.05 -18.87 -6.05
CA HIS A 500 12.43 -17.54 -6.01
C HIS A 500 13.32 -16.55 -5.26
N ASP A 501 13.92 -16.98 -4.15
CA ASP A 501 14.81 -16.15 -3.33
C ASP A 501 16.05 -15.72 -4.12
N ILE A 502 16.64 -16.66 -4.85
CA ILE A 502 17.74 -16.39 -5.78
C ILE A 502 17.31 -15.38 -6.87
N ALA A 503 16.13 -15.58 -7.48
CA ALA A 503 15.62 -14.68 -8.52
C ALA A 503 15.37 -13.25 -7.98
N LEU A 504 14.73 -13.13 -6.82
CA LEU A 504 14.49 -11.84 -6.16
C LEU A 504 15.79 -11.14 -5.77
N SER A 505 16.79 -11.90 -5.31
CA SER A 505 18.12 -11.37 -4.97
C SER A 505 18.84 -10.80 -6.19
N ILE A 506 18.85 -11.51 -7.32
CA ILE A 506 19.40 -10.99 -8.58
C ILE A 506 18.66 -9.70 -9.00
N GLY A 507 17.33 -9.67 -8.87
CA GLY A 507 16.54 -8.46 -9.13
C GLY A 507 16.94 -7.29 -8.22
N ALA A 508 17.23 -7.56 -6.95
CA ALA A 508 17.68 -6.57 -5.99
C ALA A 508 19.08 -6.01 -6.32
N GLU A 509 20.00 -6.85 -6.80
CA GLU A 509 21.33 -6.42 -7.26
C GLU A 509 21.25 -5.50 -8.49
N LEU A 510 20.42 -5.84 -9.49
CA LEU A 510 20.17 -4.99 -10.65
C LEU A 510 19.65 -3.63 -10.22
N MET A 511 18.63 -3.61 -9.35
CA MET A 511 18.08 -2.36 -8.83
C MET A 511 19.08 -1.60 -7.96
N HIS A 512 19.94 -2.27 -7.19
CA HIS A 512 20.99 -1.60 -6.43
C HIS A 512 21.92 -0.81 -7.36
N THR A 513 22.40 -1.44 -8.42
CA THR A 513 23.30 -0.83 -9.41
C THR A 513 22.69 0.44 -10.00
N VAL A 514 21.47 0.33 -10.52
CA VAL A 514 20.73 1.46 -11.09
C VAL A 514 20.57 2.61 -10.09
N ARG A 515 20.20 2.30 -8.85
CA ARG A 515 20.01 3.31 -7.80
C ARG A 515 21.32 4.03 -7.44
N GLN A 516 22.45 3.31 -7.40
CA GLN A 516 23.76 3.93 -7.20
C GLN A 516 24.15 4.85 -8.34
N GLN A 517 23.86 4.46 -9.58
CA GLN A 517 24.14 5.28 -10.75
C GLN A 517 23.29 6.54 -10.79
N ILE A 518 22.00 6.45 -10.44
CA ILE A 518 21.12 7.62 -10.28
C ILE A 518 21.66 8.56 -9.19
N LYS A 519 22.08 8.02 -8.04
CA LYS A 519 22.67 8.82 -6.96
C LYS A 519 23.96 9.51 -7.40
N THR A 520 24.84 8.79 -8.09
CA THR A 520 26.17 9.28 -8.48
C THR A 520 26.10 10.29 -9.62
N LYS A 521 25.31 10.00 -10.66
CA LYS A 521 25.23 10.83 -11.88
C LYS A 521 24.22 11.97 -11.78
N LEU A 522 23.10 11.75 -11.08
CA LEU A 522 22.00 12.73 -10.99
C LEU A 522 21.83 13.34 -9.59
N GLY A 523 22.48 12.81 -8.56
CA GLY A 523 22.39 13.32 -7.19
C GLY A 523 21.10 12.93 -6.45
N TYR A 524 20.26 12.06 -7.02
CA TYR A 524 18.98 11.68 -6.43
C TYR A 524 19.04 10.36 -5.68
N THR A 525 18.45 10.33 -4.50
CA THR A 525 18.21 9.08 -3.76
C THR A 525 16.86 8.50 -4.15
N THR A 526 16.82 7.18 -4.25
CA THR A 526 15.61 6.42 -4.53
C THR A 526 15.55 5.22 -3.61
N SER A 527 14.35 4.65 -3.43
CA SER A 527 14.23 3.29 -2.90
C SER A 527 13.41 2.43 -3.82
N ALA A 528 13.68 1.14 -3.78
CA ALA A 528 13.02 0.16 -4.63
C ALA A 528 12.47 -1.00 -3.80
N GLY A 529 11.33 -1.52 -4.24
CA GLY A 529 10.75 -2.76 -3.75
C GLY A 529 10.79 -3.81 -4.84
N ILE A 530 11.21 -5.02 -4.49
CA ILE A 530 11.32 -6.15 -5.41
C ILE A 530 10.39 -7.25 -4.89
N ALA A 531 9.52 -7.76 -5.77
CA ALA A 531 8.56 -8.81 -5.44
C ALA A 531 8.13 -9.56 -6.71
N ARG A 532 7.18 -10.49 -6.60
CA ARG A 532 6.66 -11.26 -7.75
C ARG A 532 5.56 -10.55 -8.54
N ASN A 533 5.05 -9.42 -8.04
CA ASN A 533 4.00 -8.65 -8.70
C ASN A 533 4.06 -7.15 -8.34
N LYS A 534 3.31 -6.33 -9.09
CA LYS A 534 3.34 -4.86 -8.97
C LYS A 534 2.79 -4.39 -7.62
N PHE A 535 1.71 -5.01 -7.15
CA PHE A 535 1.13 -4.71 -5.83
C PHE A 535 2.17 -4.84 -4.69
N LEU A 536 2.81 -6.01 -4.56
CA LEU A 536 3.80 -6.27 -3.53
C LEU A 536 5.08 -5.44 -3.73
N ALA A 537 5.52 -5.22 -4.96
CA ALA A 537 6.69 -4.39 -5.25
C ALA A 537 6.46 -2.94 -4.77
N LYS A 538 5.26 -2.39 -4.96
CA LYS A 538 4.91 -1.06 -4.43
C LYS A 538 4.89 -1.02 -2.90
N LEU A 539 4.35 -2.06 -2.25
CA LEU A 539 4.35 -2.15 -0.79
C LEU A 539 5.77 -2.21 -0.23
N CYS A 540 6.63 -3.05 -0.81
CA CYS A 540 8.02 -3.19 -0.40
C CYS A 540 8.79 -1.87 -0.57
N ALA A 541 8.57 -1.15 -1.67
CA ALA A 541 9.20 0.15 -1.91
C ALA A 541 8.81 1.19 -0.86
N SER A 542 7.61 1.10 -0.30
CA SER A 542 7.10 1.99 0.74
C SER A 542 7.44 1.56 2.17
N HIS A 543 7.86 0.31 2.41
CA HIS A 543 8.05 -0.27 3.75
C HIS A 543 9.22 0.36 4.52
N LYS A 544 10.33 0.65 3.83
CA LYS A 544 11.49 1.39 4.38
C LYS A 544 11.63 2.78 3.75
N LYS A 545 10.49 3.45 3.56
CA LYS A 545 10.40 4.89 3.31
C LYS A 545 9.45 5.49 4.35
N PRO A 546 9.50 6.78 4.69
CA PRO A 546 8.60 7.32 5.71
C PRO A 546 7.18 7.14 5.18
N MET A 547 6.41 6.34 5.90
CA MET A 547 5.28 5.55 5.42
C MET A 547 4.15 6.39 4.82
N GLY A 548 3.53 5.88 3.75
CA GLY A 548 2.34 6.48 3.18
C GLY A 548 1.60 5.57 2.20
N GLN A 549 0.43 5.10 2.64
CA GLN A 549 -0.75 4.61 1.92
C GLN A 549 -0.61 3.63 0.74
N ILE A 550 -1.45 2.59 0.78
CA ILE A 550 -1.58 1.50 -0.19
C ILE A 550 -2.34 1.98 -1.44
N ARG A 551 -1.80 1.70 -2.64
CA ARG A 551 -2.51 1.93 -3.91
C ARG A 551 -3.69 0.95 -4.01
N PHE A 552 -4.81 1.40 -4.57
CA PHE A 552 -6.09 0.66 -4.73
C PHE A 552 -6.98 0.51 -3.48
N LEU A 553 -6.40 0.41 -2.28
CA LEU A 553 -7.18 0.30 -1.02
C LEU A 553 -7.26 1.61 -0.21
N GLY A 554 -6.48 2.65 -0.53
CA GLY A 554 -6.55 3.94 0.18
C GLY A 554 -7.76 4.83 -0.15
N GLY A 555 -8.76 4.32 -0.88
CA GLY A 555 -9.91 5.07 -1.37
C GLY A 555 -11.25 4.46 -0.95
N LYS A 556 -12.34 4.87 -1.62
CA LYS A 556 -13.70 4.40 -1.28
C LYS A 556 -13.86 2.87 -1.32
N LEU A 557 -13.14 2.20 -2.23
CA LEU A 557 -13.16 0.74 -2.33
C LEU A 557 -12.54 0.06 -1.11
N GLY A 558 -11.39 0.53 -0.63
CA GLY A 558 -10.78 -0.07 0.55
C GLY A 558 -11.52 0.24 1.84
N VAL A 559 -12.18 1.40 1.94
CA VAL A 559 -13.14 1.67 3.03
C VAL A 559 -14.32 0.70 2.95
N ALA A 560 -14.89 0.49 1.75
CA ALA A 560 -15.99 -0.46 1.57
C ALA A 560 -15.57 -1.91 1.85
N LEU A 561 -14.33 -2.30 1.54
CA LEU A 561 -13.78 -3.61 1.90
C LEU A 561 -13.58 -3.75 3.41
N ALA A 562 -13.04 -2.72 4.06
CA ALA A 562 -12.89 -2.66 5.51
C ALA A 562 -14.24 -2.75 6.22
N ASP A 563 -15.25 -2.02 5.74
CA ASP A 563 -16.59 -2.02 6.32
C ASP A 563 -17.36 -3.34 6.04
N GLU A 564 -17.27 -3.89 4.83
CA GLU A 564 -18.00 -5.12 4.44
C GLU A 564 -17.44 -6.36 5.12
N TYR A 565 -16.11 -6.46 5.24
CA TYR A 565 -15.44 -7.63 5.81
C TYR A 565 -14.98 -7.41 7.26
N ASP A 566 -15.23 -6.23 7.84
CA ASP A 566 -14.79 -5.80 9.18
C ASP A 566 -13.28 -6.02 9.38
N VAL A 567 -12.50 -5.56 8.40
CA VAL A 567 -11.05 -5.78 8.34
C VAL A 567 -10.27 -4.49 8.55
N SER A 568 -9.17 -4.60 9.30
CA SER A 568 -8.26 -3.48 9.55
C SER A 568 -6.88 -3.68 8.91
N ALA A 569 -6.54 -4.91 8.55
CA ALA A 569 -5.31 -5.28 7.87
C ALA A 569 -5.57 -6.09 6.58
N ILE A 570 -4.61 -6.07 5.66
CA ILE A 570 -4.63 -6.90 4.45
C ILE A 570 -4.63 -8.39 4.79
N ALA A 571 -3.96 -8.79 5.87
CA ALA A 571 -3.91 -10.18 6.32
C ALA A 571 -5.33 -10.73 6.58
N ASP A 572 -6.24 -9.88 7.03
CA ASP A 572 -7.62 -10.23 7.33
C ASP A 572 -8.44 -10.48 6.03
N LEU A 573 -7.95 -10.02 4.87
CA LEU A 573 -8.55 -10.23 3.54
C LEU A 573 -8.06 -11.50 2.83
N LEU A 574 -6.93 -12.09 3.26
CA LEU A 574 -6.43 -13.37 2.75
C LEU A 574 -7.46 -14.52 2.78
N PRO A 575 -8.45 -14.56 3.69
CA PRO A 575 -9.44 -15.61 3.67
C PRO A 575 -10.65 -15.35 2.77
N VAL A 576 -10.79 -14.15 2.19
CA VAL A 576 -11.87 -13.81 1.26
C VAL A 576 -11.47 -14.32 -0.13
N SER A 577 -12.24 -15.23 -0.76
CA SER A 577 -11.89 -15.71 -2.09
C SER A 577 -12.00 -14.62 -3.15
N LEU A 578 -11.24 -14.74 -4.26
CA LEU A 578 -11.34 -13.84 -5.41
C LEU A 578 -12.79 -13.76 -5.91
N GLU A 579 -13.49 -14.89 -5.98
CA GLU A 579 -14.88 -14.98 -6.42
C GLU A 579 -15.84 -14.24 -5.48
N ALA A 580 -15.69 -14.39 -4.17
CA ALA A 580 -16.50 -13.68 -3.18
C ALA A 580 -16.27 -12.15 -3.27
N MET A 581 -15.02 -11.74 -3.51
CA MET A 581 -14.66 -10.34 -3.70
C MET A 581 -15.25 -9.80 -5.01
N GLN A 582 -15.17 -10.56 -6.11
CA GLN A 582 -15.72 -10.18 -7.40
C GLN A 582 -17.26 -10.14 -7.40
N GLN A 583 -17.93 -11.04 -6.68
CA GLN A 583 -19.40 -11.01 -6.53
C GLN A 583 -19.89 -9.75 -5.82
N ARG A 584 -19.15 -9.28 -4.81
CA ARG A 584 -19.53 -8.12 -4.00
C ARG A 584 -19.13 -6.79 -4.61
N PHE A 585 -17.94 -6.72 -5.20
CA PHE A 585 -17.34 -5.46 -5.66
C PHE A 585 -17.21 -5.36 -7.19
N GLY A 586 -17.61 -6.40 -7.93
CA GLY A 586 -17.60 -6.50 -9.40
C GLY A 586 -16.44 -7.35 -9.92
N GLU A 587 -16.59 -7.90 -11.14
CA GLU A 587 -15.61 -8.82 -11.76
C GLU A 587 -14.18 -8.26 -11.87
N GLU A 588 -14.04 -6.94 -11.94
CA GLU A 588 -12.74 -6.24 -11.99
C GLU A 588 -12.01 -6.18 -10.64
N SER A 589 -12.60 -6.73 -9.57
CA SER A 589 -11.98 -6.76 -8.25
C SER A 589 -10.81 -7.74 -8.22
N ILE A 590 -9.64 -7.26 -7.80
CA ILE A 590 -8.41 -8.07 -7.69
C ILE A 590 -8.25 -8.61 -6.26
N TRP A 591 -7.73 -9.83 -6.13
CA TRP A 591 -7.44 -10.42 -4.83
C TRP A 591 -6.16 -9.85 -4.22
N VAL A 592 -6.15 -9.65 -2.90
CA VAL A 592 -5.05 -8.96 -2.23
C VAL A 592 -3.85 -9.90 -2.05
N GLY A 593 -2.84 -9.75 -2.91
CA GLY A 593 -1.58 -10.50 -2.87
C GLY A 593 -1.23 -11.25 -4.16
N ILE A 594 -2.21 -11.51 -5.02
CA ILE A 594 -2.04 -12.11 -6.35
C ILE A 594 -2.41 -11.06 -7.39
N ASP A 595 -1.40 -10.55 -8.09
CA ASP A 595 -1.54 -9.50 -9.09
C ASP A 595 -0.85 -9.91 -10.40
N TYR A 596 -1.66 -10.19 -11.42
CA TYR A 596 -1.22 -10.55 -12.77
C TYR A 596 -1.19 -9.35 -13.73
N SER A 597 -1.28 -8.12 -13.23
CA SER A 597 -1.13 -6.95 -14.08
C SER A 597 0.28 -6.89 -14.66
N GLU A 598 0.35 -6.75 -15.98
CA GLU A 598 1.61 -6.70 -16.71
C GLU A 598 2.28 -5.33 -16.49
N VAL A 599 3.62 -5.34 -16.51
CA VAL A 599 4.40 -4.11 -16.70
C VAL A 599 4.47 -3.91 -18.20
N LYS A 600 3.87 -2.82 -18.68
CA LYS A 600 3.89 -2.47 -20.11
C LYS A 600 4.44 -1.09 -20.31
N GLU A 601 5.36 -0.94 -21.26
CA GLU A 601 5.72 0.38 -21.75
C GLU A 601 4.44 1.05 -22.30
N LYS A 602 3.95 2.07 -21.60
CA LYS A 602 2.84 2.87 -22.09
C LYS A 602 3.39 3.78 -23.18
N PRO A 603 2.69 3.94 -24.32
CA PRO A 603 3.09 4.92 -25.31
C PRO A 603 3.28 6.27 -24.64
N VAL A 604 4.44 6.89 -24.83
CA VAL A 604 4.83 8.19 -24.24
C VAL A 604 3.89 9.34 -24.69
N VAL A 605 2.99 9.06 -25.64
CA VAL A 605 2.00 9.99 -26.16
C VAL A 605 0.97 10.34 -25.09
N THR A 606 1.23 11.47 -24.42
CA THR A 606 0.31 12.13 -23.50
C THR A 606 -1.01 12.42 -24.23
N LYS A 607 -2.08 11.66 -23.96
CA LYS A 607 -3.39 11.79 -24.65
C LYS A 607 -4.10 13.13 -24.40
N SER A 608 -3.75 13.84 -23.32
CA SER A 608 -4.28 15.16 -22.99
C SER A 608 -3.30 16.00 -22.18
N MET A 609 -3.33 17.32 -22.38
CA MET A 609 -2.55 18.29 -21.60
C MET A 609 -3.50 19.30 -20.98
N LEU A 610 -3.47 19.46 -19.66
CA LEU A 610 -4.34 20.38 -18.92
C LEU A 610 -3.52 21.42 -18.16
N ALA A 611 -3.89 22.69 -18.31
CA ALA A 611 -3.48 23.79 -17.44
C ALA A 611 -4.73 24.25 -16.66
N ALA A 612 -4.63 24.37 -15.33
CA ALA A 612 -5.77 24.76 -14.50
C ALA A 612 -5.39 25.75 -13.40
N LYS A 613 -6.33 26.63 -13.04
CA LYS A 613 -6.20 27.59 -11.96
C LYS A 613 -7.48 27.60 -11.11
N ASN A 614 -7.32 27.31 -9.83
CA ASN A 614 -8.33 27.66 -8.82
C ASN A 614 -8.12 29.12 -8.42
N LEU A 615 -9.19 29.89 -8.38
CA LEU A 615 -9.18 31.34 -8.23
C LEU A 615 -9.62 31.71 -6.81
N PRO A 616 -8.70 32.19 -5.94
CA PRO A 616 -9.06 32.63 -4.59
C PRO A 616 -10.04 33.79 -4.61
N GLN A 617 -9.87 34.69 -5.60
CA GLN A 617 -10.81 35.75 -5.92
C GLN A 617 -11.58 35.32 -7.17
N PRO A 618 -12.90 35.09 -7.07
CA PRO A 618 -13.68 34.68 -8.22
C PRO A 618 -13.66 35.74 -9.32
N ILE A 619 -13.63 35.32 -10.57
CA ILE A 619 -13.84 36.23 -11.70
C ILE A 619 -15.32 36.65 -11.69
N THR A 620 -15.56 37.94 -11.55
CA THR A 620 -16.89 38.55 -11.55
C THR A 620 -17.18 39.38 -12.80
N LYS A 621 -16.14 39.85 -13.50
CA LYS A 621 -16.26 40.55 -14.79
C LYS A 621 -15.69 39.67 -15.89
N VAL A 622 -16.32 39.70 -17.07
CA VAL A 622 -15.89 38.88 -18.22
C VAL A 622 -14.44 39.18 -18.60
N ASP A 623 -14.03 40.45 -18.52
CA ASP A 623 -12.70 40.92 -18.93
C ASP A 623 -11.57 40.36 -18.06
N ASP A 624 -11.82 40.12 -16.78
CA ASP A 624 -10.83 39.56 -15.85
C ASP A 624 -10.51 38.08 -16.15
N GLY A 625 -11.26 37.43 -17.06
CA GLY A 625 -10.99 36.06 -17.49
C GLY A 625 -9.82 35.92 -18.47
N TYR A 626 -9.61 36.93 -19.32
CA TYR A 626 -8.64 36.86 -20.42
C TYR A 626 -7.19 36.78 -19.93
N GLN A 627 -6.86 37.48 -18.84
CA GLN A 627 -5.53 37.38 -18.21
C GLN A 627 -5.19 35.93 -17.84
N TRP A 628 -6.15 35.18 -17.27
CA TRP A 628 -5.94 33.80 -16.85
C TRP A 628 -5.88 32.87 -18.05
N ILE A 629 -6.71 33.09 -19.07
CA ILE A 629 -6.65 32.32 -20.31
C ILE A 629 -5.27 32.42 -20.94
N ARG A 630 -4.69 33.62 -20.99
CA ARG A 630 -3.36 33.85 -21.55
C ARG A 630 -2.27 33.11 -20.76
N VAL A 631 -2.35 33.10 -19.43
CA VAL A 631 -1.44 32.31 -18.57
C VAL A 631 -1.59 30.80 -18.80
N LEU A 632 -2.83 30.30 -18.92
CA LEU A 632 -3.08 28.88 -19.22
C LEU A 632 -2.59 28.50 -20.63
N ALA A 633 -2.74 29.40 -21.59
CA ALA A 633 -2.27 29.24 -22.96
C ALA A 633 -0.75 29.19 -23.05
N ALA A 634 -0.04 30.02 -22.28
CA ALA A 634 1.42 30.01 -22.21
C ALA A 634 1.96 28.64 -21.76
N GLU A 635 1.37 28.09 -20.70
CA GLU A 635 1.77 26.77 -20.20
C GLU A 635 1.49 25.65 -21.22
N LEU A 636 0.32 25.66 -21.87
CA LEU A 636 -0.01 24.64 -22.88
C LEU A 636 0.89 24.73 -24.12
N ALA A 637 1.21 25.95 -24.57
CA ALA A 637 2.09 26.16 -25.71
C ALA A 637 3.49 25.63 -25.42
N LEU A 638 4.07 26.00 -24.26
CA LEU A 638 5.38 25.50 -23.83
C LEU A 638 5.41 23.97 -23.75
N ARG A 639 4.40 23.35 -23.10
CA ARG A 639 4.33 21.89 -22.93
C ARG A 639 4.20 21.13 -24.23
N LEU A 640 3.43 21.64 -25.19
CA LEU A 640 3.26 20.98 -26.48
C LEU A 640 4.50 21.15 -27.36
N ASN A 641 5.18 22.31 -27.30
CA ASN A 641 6.44 22.51 -28.03
C ASN A 641 7.55 21.59 -27.52
N GLU A 642 7.75 21.48 -26.21
CA GLU A 642 8.72 20.53 -25.65
C GLU A 642 8.40 19.08 -26.01
N ALA A 643 7.13 18.68 -25.93
CA ALA A 643 6.74 17.33 -26.34
C ALA A 643 7.03 17.06 -27.84
N ARG A 644 7.06 18.12 -28.67
CA ARG A 644 7.42 18.04 -30.09
C ARG A 644 8.93 17.98 -30.33
N GLU A 645 9.77 18.36 -29.39
CA GLU A 645 11.21 18.14 -29.49
C GLU A 645 11.52 16.64 -29.51
N THR A 646 10.80 15.85 -28.71
CA THR A 646 10.92 14.39 -28.71
C THR A 646 10.07 13.72 -29.79
N THR A 647 8.85 14.22 -30.02
CA THR A 647 7.91 13.66 -31.02
C THR A 647 7.40 14.76 -31.96
N PRO A 648 8.12 15.09 -33.05
CA PRO A 648 7.81 16.24 -33.90
C PRO A 648 6.38 16.29 -34.46
N ASN A 649 5.78 15.13 -34.69
CA ASN A 649 4.45 15.00 -35.29
C ASN A 649 3.29 14.98 -34.28
N LEU A 650 3.52 15.34 -33.01
CA LEU A 650 2.51 15.33 -31.97
C LEU A 650 1.44 16.41 -32.20
N TRP A 651 0.18 16.01 -32.28
CA TRP A 651 -0.93 16.87 -32.67
C TRP A 651 -2.18 16.70 -31.80
N PRO A 652 -2.70 17.76 -31.15
CA PRO A 652 -3.99 17.70 -30.47
C PRO A 652 -5.17 17.81 -31.44
N LYS A 653 -6.19 16.99 -31.24
CA LYS A 653 -7.45 17.06 -32.01
C LYS A 653 -8.38 18.18 -31.56
N THR A 654 -8.41 18.46 -30.25
CA THR A 654 -9.38 19.39 -29.66
C THR A 654 -8.77 20.23 -28.56
N ILE A 655 -9.28 21.47 -28.42
CA ILE A 655 -9.03 22.35 -27.28
C ILE A 655 -10.32 22.50 -26.47
N VAL A 656 -10.19 22.42 -25.14
CA VAL A 656 -11.31 22.41 -24.21
C VAL A 656 -11.09 23.43 -23.10
N LEU A 657 -12.10 24.25 -22.83
CA LEU A 657 -12.14 25.20 -21.73
C LEU A 657 -13.23 24.79 -20.75
N HIS A 658 -12.87 24.67 -19.47
CA HIS A 658 -13.82 24.45 -18.38
C HIS A 658 -13.79 25.63 -17.42
N ALA A 659 -14.96 25.99 -16.89
CA ALA A 659 -15.08 26.94 -15.79
C ALA A 659 -16.10 26.48 -14.76
N ARG A 660 -15.79 26.69 -13.47
CA ARG A 660 -16.72 26.40 -12.37
C ARG A 660 -17.38 27.69 -11.90
N ASN A 661 -18.65 27.87 -12.27
CA ASN A 661 -19.50 28.94 -11.75
C ASN A 661 -20.27 28.45 -10.50
N VAL A 662 -20.37 29.31 -9.47
CA VAL A 662 -21.07 29.01 -8.21
C VAL A 662 -22.50 29.58 -8.18
N LEU A 663 -22.84 30.51 -9.09
CA LEU A 663 -24.13 31.18 -9.14
C LEU A 663 -25.16 30.53 -10.09
N GLY A 664 -24.84 29.40 -10.74
CA GLY A 664 -25.74 28.69 -11.67
C GLY A 664 -25.46 27.19 -11.75
N ASP A 665 -25.93 26.51 -12.80
CA ASP A 665 -25.61 25.10 -13.08
C ASP A 665 -24.10 24.88 -12.95
N GLY A 666 -23.72 24.03 -11.99
CA GLY A 666 -22.32 23.76 -11.68
C GLY A 666 -21.53 23.38 -12.94
N ARG A 667 -20.23 23.71 -12.93
CA ARG A 667 -19.19 23.30 -13.91
C ARG A 667 -19.63 23.32 -15.39
N ARG A 668 -19.32 24.42 -16.10
CA ARG A 668 -19.55 24.57 -17.54
C ARG A 668 -18.31 24.23 -18.35
N SER A 669 -18.49 23.80 -19.59
CA SER A 669 -17.40 23.54 -20.53
C SER A 669 -17.77 23.83 -21.97
N LYS A 670 -16.77 24.25 -22.75
CA LYS A 670 -16.85 24.45 -24.20
C LYS A 670 -15.61 23.83 -24.84
N GLN A 671 -15.76 23.30 -26.04
CA GLN A 671 -14.66 22.69 -26.78
C GLN A 671 -14.76 23.03 -28.27
N ALA A 672 -13.62 23.06 -28.94
CA ALA A 672 -13.53 23.24 -30.39
C ALA A 672 -12.45 22.33 -30.99
N PRO A 673 -12.57 21.95 -32.27
CA PRO A 673 -11.49 21.34 -33.03
C PRO A 673 -10.24 22.23 -33.00
N TRP A 674 -9.07 21.62 -32.82
CA TRP A 674 -7.80 22.34 -32.83
C TRP A 674 -7.22 22.39 -34.25
N PRO A 675 -7.00 23.58 -34.82
CA PRO A 675 -6.56 23.74 -36.21
C PRO A 675 -5.07 23.43 -36.38
N PHE A 676 -4.68 22.94 -37.56
CA PHE A 676 -3.26 22.71 -37.88
C PHE A 676 -2.42 24.00 -37.81
N VAL A 677 -1.40 24.00 -36.96
CA VAL A 677 -0.55 25.15 -36.59
C VAL A 677 0.87 24.65 -36.51
N ARG A 678 1.71 25.13 -37.43
CA ARG A 678 3.16 24.84 -37.44
C ARG A 678 3.85 25.56 -36.27
N ASP A 679 3.69 26.87 -36.21
CA ASP A 679 4.33 27.72 -35.20
C ASP A 679 3.38 27.94 -34.01
N LEU A 680 3.44 27.03 -33.05
CA LEU A 680 2.62 27.12 -31.85
C LEU A 680 3.20 28.14 -30.88
N ASN A 681 2.42 29.18 -30.57
CA ASN A 681 2.76 30.20 -29.58
C ASN A 681 1.55 30.55 -28.70
N VAL A 682 1.81 31.36 -27.66
CA VAL A 682 0.81 31.76 -26.66
C VAL A 682 -0.40 32.44 -27.31
N ASP A 683 -0.19 33.30 -28.30
CA ASP A 683 -1.27 34.06 -28.94
C ASP A 683 -2.22 33.16 -29.72
N VAL A 684 -1.72 32.13 -30.39
CA VAL A 684 -2.55 31.17 -31.12
C VAL A 684 -3.45 30.38 -30.15
N VAL A 685 -2.89 29.91 -29.04
CA VAL A 685 -3.63 29.16 -28.02
C VAL A 685 -4.63 30.05 -27.29
N ALA A 686 -4.22 31.27 -26.93
CA ALA A 686 -5.09 32.25 -26.28
C ALA A 686 -6.26 32.66 -27.20
N ALA A 687 -6.02 32.94 -28.47
CA ALA A 687 -7.08 33.34 -29.40
C ALA A 687 -8.17 32.27 -29.57
N ALA A 688 -7.80 30.98 -29.57
CA ALA A 688 -8.76 29.89 -29.58
C ALA A 688 -9.53 29.78 -28.26
N ALA A 689 -8.83 29.91 -27.13
CA ALA A 689 -9.44 29.85 -25.80
C ALA A 689 -10.35 31.05 -25.50
N ASP A 690 -10.02 32.24 -25.99
CA ASP A 690 -10.83 33.46 -25.85
C ASP A 690 -12.19 33.33 -26.52
N ARG A 691 -12.24 32.65 -27.68
CA ARG A 691 -13.51 32.32 -28.35
C ARG A 691 -14.36 31.40 -27.46
N LEU A 692 -13.76 30.34 -26.93
CA LEU A 692 -14.44 29.42 -26.01
C LEU A 692 -14.91 30.13 -24.73
N TRP A 693 -14.14 31.09 -24.21
CA TRP A 693 -14.53 31.87 -23.04
C TRP A 693 -15.77 32.69 -23.31
N ARG A 694 -15.81 33.45 -24.41
CA ARG A 694 -16.97 34.25 -24.82
C ARG A 694 -18.24 33.41 -24.99
N GLU A 695 -18.11 32.18 -25.49
CA GLU A 695 -19.24 31.25 -25.60
C GLU A 695 -19.67 30.66 -24.25
N LEU A 696 -18.74 30.58 -23.29
CA LEU A 696 -18.95 29.96 -21.99
C LEU A 696 -19.55 30.95 -20.99
N VAL A 697 -19.13 32.22 -21.05
CA VAL A 697 -19.62 33.31 -20.19
C VAL A 697 -20.59 34.21 -20.96
N ASP A 698 -21.86 34.20 -20.55
CA ASP A 698 -22.85 35.15 -21.07
C ASP A 698 -22.79 36.45 -20.25
N ALA A 699 -22.58 37.59 -20.90
CA ALA A 699 -22.54 38.91 -20.28
C ALA A 699 -23.84 39.28 -19.54
N ARG A 700 -24.95 38.59 -19.83
CA ARG A 700 -26.27 38.83 -19.20
C ARG A 700 -26.46 38.05 -17.89
N THR A 701 -25.59 37.08 -17.60
CA THR A 701 -25.72 36.23 -16.40
C THR A 701 -24.71 36.65 -15.34
N PRO A 702 -25.09 36.77 -14.05
CA PRO A 702 -24.14 37.03 -12.97
C PRO A 702 -23.00 36.00 -12.97
N LEU A 703 -21.77 36.49 -13.11
CA LEU A 703 -20.55 35.66 -13.20
C LEU A 703 -19.89 35.53 -11.83
N LYS A 704 -19.60 34.30 -11.40
CA LYS A 704 -18.75 34.02 -10.23
C LYS A 704 -17.95 32.75 -10.47
N VAL A 705 -16.89 32.88 -11.25
CA VAL A 705 -16.05 31.75 -11.63
C VAL A 705 -14.94 31.54 -10.60
N THR A 706 -14.90 30.36 -9.99
CA THR A 706 -13.95 29.98 -8.93
C THR A 706 -12.80 29.11 -9.43
N SER A 707 -12.88 28.62 -10.66
CA SER A 707 -11.86 27.78 -11.28
C SER A 707 -11.97 27.86 -12.80
N VAL A 708 -10.84 27.96 -13.48
CA VAL A 708 -10.72 27.96 -14.95
C VAL A 708 -9.65 26.95 -15.33
N SER A 709 -9.91 26.15 -16.36
CA SER A 709 -8.91 25.23 -16.91
C SER A 709 -9.01 25.12 -18.41
N LEU A 710 -7.87 25.09 -19.08
CA LEU A 710 -7.71 24.95 -20.51
C LEU A 710 -6.92 23.68 -20.80
N GLY A 711 -7.30 22.92 -21.82
CA GLY A 711 -6.54 21.74 -22.17
C GLY A 711 -6.66 21.31 -23.63
N PHE A 712 -5.63 20.59 -24.07
CA PHE A 712 -5.62 19.83 -25.30
C PHE A 712 -6.06 18.39 -25.05
N THR A 713 -6.88 17.83 -25.92
CA THR A 713 -7.35 16.44 -25.84
C THR A 713 -7.23 15.75 -27.21
N GLY A 714 -7.11 14.41 -27.17
CA GLY A 714 -6.91 13.61 -28.38
C GLY A 714 -5.56 13.90 -29.04
N ILE A 715 -4.51 13.99 -28.24
CA ILE A 715 -3.14 14.20 -28.72
C ILE A 715 -2.60 12.89 -29.28
N GLU A 716 -2.26 12.88 -30.56
CA GLU A 716 -1.78 11.72 -31.30
C GLU A 716 -0.65 12.12 -32.26
N GLY A 717 0.21 11.17 -32.63
CA GLY A 717 1.20 11.38 -33.68
C GLY A 717 0.51 11.32 -35.05
N VAL A 718 0.70 12.36 -35.88
CA VAL A 718 0.10 12.42 -37.21
C VAL A 718 1.12 11.94 -38.24
N GLU A 719 0.72 11.07 -39.18
CA GLU A 719 1.59 10.66 -40.28
C GLU A 719 2.05 11.87 -41.09
N SER A 720 3.35 11.92 -41.38
CA SER A 720 3.98 13.01 -42.14
C SER A 720 3.37 13.09 -43.54
N GLY A 721 2.51 14.09 -43.79
CA GLY A 721 1.90 14.30 -45.10
C GLY A 721 0.56 15.06 -45.12
N LEU A 722 -0.14 15.21 -43.98
CA LEU A 722 -1.40 15.93 -43.93
C LEU A 722 -1.19 17.45 -44.11
N LYS A 723 -1.50 17.95 -45.32
CA LYS A 723 -1.53 19.37 -45.65
C LYS A 723 -2.87 19.98 -45.21
N ALA A 724 -2.84 21.22 -44.73
CA ALA A 724 -4.05 21.99 -44.44
C ALA A 724 -4.97 22.04 -45.67
N ILE A 725 -6.27 21.85 -45.46
CA ILE A 725 -7.28 21.88 -46.53
C ILE A 725 -7.31 23.24 -47.25
N ASP A 726 -6.82 24.30 -46.61
CA ASP A 726 -6.66 25.64 -47.20
C ASP A 726 -5.71 25.65 -48.41
N THR A 727 -4.82 24.65 -48.50
CA THR A 727 -3.95 24.45 -49.67
C THR A 727 -4.72 23.87 -50.86
N PHE A 728 -5.85 23.18 -50.63
CA PHE A 728 -6.74 22.67 -51.67
C PHE A 728 -7.68 23.76 -52.24
N PHE A 729 -7.98 24.80 -51.46
CA PHE A 729 -8.92 25.85 -51.87
C PHE A 729 -8.26 27.11 -52.47
N LYS A 730 -6.92 27.16 -52.54
CA LYS A 730 -6.24 28.20 -53.34
C LYS A 730 -6.38 27.88 -54.83
N LYS A 731 -7.26 28.60 -55.52
CA LYS A 731 -7.37 28.60 -56.98
C LYS A 731 -5.97 28.80 -57.59
N PRO A 732 -5.55 27.99 -58.58
CA PRO A 732 -4.27 28.20 -59.25
C PRO A 732 -4.35 29.47 -60.09
N ALA A 733 -3.41 30.39 -59.89
CA ALA A 733 -3.16 31.47 -60.83
C ALA A 733 -2.73 30.88 -62.18
N SER A 734 -3.26 31.44 -63.25
CA SER A 734 -3.14 30.99 -64.64
C SER A 734 -1.71 30.70 -65.09
N LYS A 735 -1.51 29.57 -65.77
CA LYS A 735 -0.30 29.28 -66.57
C LYS A 735 -0.22 30.18 -67.82
N ARG A 736 0.95 30.77 -68.05
CA ARG A 736 1.61 30.95 -69.36
C ARG A 736 3.04 30.44 -69.13
N GLY A 737 3.68 29.61 -69.94
CA GLY A 737 3.43 28.93 -71.19
C GLY A 737 4.74 28.19 -71.55
N LEU A 738 4.71 27.35 -72.59
CA LEU A 738 5.80 26.59 -73.24
C LEU A 738 6.10 25.23 -72.54
N GLU A 739 5.70 24.07 -73.11
CA GLU A 739 6.23 23.39 -74.33
C GLU A 739 7.74 23.09 -74.15
N ASP A 740 8.31 21.89 -74.32
CA ASP A 740 7.93 20.56 -74.83
C ASP A 740 9.06 19.65 -74.29
N GLY A 741 8.83 18.50 -73.65
CA GLY A 741 9.03 17.20 -74.32
C GLY A 741 10.12 16.34 -73.64
N ASP A 742 9.70 15.14 -73.22
CA ASP A 742 10.44 13.87 -73.13
C ASP A 742 11.49 13.52 -72.03
N LEU A 743 10.99 12.70 -71.09
CA LEU A 743 11.29 11.26 -70.87
C LEU A 743 12.72 10.77 -70.49
N ILE A 744 12.74 10.20 -69.27
CA ILE A 744 13.40 8.96 -68.80
C ILE A 744 14.90 8.74 -69.10
N THR A 745 15.74 8.71 -68.06
CA THR A 745 16.38 7.49 -67.48
C THR A 745 17.55 7.83 -66.56
N THR A 746 17.73 6.91 -65.63
CA THR A 746 18.65 6.80 -64.51
C THR A 746 20.12 6.58 -64.89
N GLU A 747 20.98 6.90 -63.91
CA GLU A 747 22.29 6.31 -63.57
C GLU A 747 23.57 7.17 -63.76
N THR A 748 24.07 7.65 -62.60
CA THR A 748 25.39 7.32 -62.00
C THR A 748 26.62 7.11 -62.90
N LEU A 749 27.66 7.98 -62.79
CA LEU A 749 28.95 7.71 -62.09
C LEU A 749 30.10 8.69 -62.52
N SER A 750 30.92 9.06 -61.52
CA SER A 750 32.39 9.29 -61.51
C SER A 750 33.05 10.29 -62.50
N ALA A 751 33.74 11.32 -61.99
CA ALA A 751 35.22 11.44 -61.86
C ALA A 751 35.94 11.83 -63.18
N ASN A 752 37.07 12.51 -63.29
CA ASN A 752 37.97 13.35 -62.47
C ASN A 752 38.87 14.11 -63.50
N ASP A 753 39.54 15.20 -63.09
CA ASP A 753 40.89 15.68 -63.49
C ASP A 753 40.98 17.23 -63.45
N ALA A 754 41.75 17.86 -62.54
CA ALA A 754 43.20 18.15 -62.56
C ALA A 754 43.61 19.21 -63.61
N ALA A 755 44.38 20.29 -63.37
CA ALA A 755 44.97 20.94 -62.20
C ALA A 755 45.58 22.32 -62.63
N ALA A 756 45.67 23.27 -61.67
CA ALA A 756 46.67 24.37 -61.53
C ALA A 756 46.66 25.62 -62.49
N PRO A 757 47.27 26.78 -62.13
CA PRO A 757 47.39 27.44 -60.81
C PRO A 757 47.34 29.01 -60.79
N GLN A 758 47.28 29.57 -59.56
CA GLN A 758 47.79 30.86 -59.07
C GLN A 758 46.97 32.19 -59.10
N THR A 759 46.83 32.74 -57.88
CA THR A 759 46.76 34.16 -57.47
C THR A 759 45.43 34.94 -57.50
N SER A 760 44.54 34.65 -56.55
CA SER A 760 43.92 35.64 -55.66
C SER A 760 43.53 34.93 -54.35
N LYS A 761 43.72 35.57 -53.20
CA LYS A 761 43.69 34.89 -51.89
C LYS A 761 42.26 34.40 -51.55
N ASN A 762 42.12 33.07 -51.50
CA ASN A 762 40.92 32.28 -51.26
C ASN A 762 40.11 32.71 -50.03
N LEU A 763 38.84 33.06 -50.25
CA LEU A 763 37.88 33.51 -49.23
C LEU A 763 36.86 32.42 -48.81
N SER A 764 37.15 31.13 -48.97
CA SER A 764 36.09 30.09 -48.84
C SER A 764 36.45 28.81 -48.07
N LYS A 765 37.51 28.78 -47.25
CA LYS A 765 37.93 27.54 -46.53
C LYS A 765 37.64 27.46 -45.02
N ASP A 766 37.09 28.50 -44.38
CA ASP A 766 36.83 28.50 -42.93
C ASP A 766 35.35 28.23 -42.53
N LEU A 767 34.45 27.94 -43.47
CA LEU A 767 33.01 27.82 -43.19
C LEU A 767 32.57 26.51 -42.48
N PHE A 768 33.48 25.60 -42.14
CA PHE A 768 33.14 24.27 -41.60
C PHE A 768 33.85 23.90 -40.29
N SER A 769 34.68 24.78 -39.73
CA SER A 769 35.39 24.49 -38.48
C SER A 769 35.59 25.76 -37.65
N PHE A 770 35.58 25.63 -36.32
CA PHE A 770 36.03 26.70 -35.43
C PHE A 770 37.22 26.24 -34.58
N ILE A 771 38.02 27.18 -34.11
CA ILE A 771 39.12 26.92 -33.17
C ILE A 771 38.74 27.53 -31.83
N CYS A 772 38.77 26.73 -30.76
CA CYS A 772 38.54 27.22 -29.42
C CYS A 772 39.68 28.12 -28.95
N SER A 773 39.37 29.29 -28.43
CA SER A 773 40.35 30.24 -27.90
C SER A 773 40.92 29.83 -26.53
N ARG A 774 40.23 28.95 -25.77
CA ARG A 774 40.69 28.48 -24.45
C ARG A 774 41.71 27.35 -24.53
N CYS A 775 41.52 26.38 -25.43
CA CYS A 775 42.41 25.20 -25.54
C CYS A 775 43.08 25.02 -26.90
N GLY A 776 42.76 25.84 -27.90
CA GLY A 776 43.31 25.73 -29.25
C GLY A 776 42.78 24.56 -30.07
N HIS A 777 41.79 23.81 -29.56
CA HIS A 777 41.21 22.67 -30.26
C HIS A 777 40.38 23.13 -31.47
N ARG A 778 40.58 22.48 -32.62
CA ARG A 778 39.82 22.74 -33.85
C ARG A 778 38.71 21.71 -34.00
N ALA A 779 37.46 22.13 -33.85
CA ALA A 779 36.29 21.31 -34.08
C ALA A 779 35.73 21.56 -35.48
N THR A 780 35.45 20.50 -36.25
CA THR A 780 35.05 20.55 -37.67
C THR A 780 33.75 19.77 -37.87
N LEU A 781 32.79 20.36 -38.61
CA LEU A 781 31.54 19.68 -38.98
C LEU A 781 31.76 18.67 -40.11
N PRO A 782 31.13 17.48 -40.05
CA PRO A 782 31.20 16.50 -41.13
C PRO A 782 30.50 17.01 -42.40
N PRO A 783 31.05 16.75 -43.61
CA PRO A 783 30.51 17.29 -44.88
C PRO A 783 29.09 16.86 -45.23
N SER A 784 28.54 15.83 -44.59
CA SER A 784 27.24 15.22 -44.90
C SER A 784 26.05 15.78 -44.11
N ALA A 785 26.24 16.82 -43.28
CA ALA A 785 25.27 17.14 -42.22
C ALA A 785 24.07 18.02 -42.62
N THR A 786 24.05 18.73 -43.76
CA THR A 786 23.04 19.79 -43.97
C THR A 786 22.83 20.17 -45.44
N ARG A 787 21.59 20.44 -45.85
CA ARG A 787 21.23 20.77 -47.25
C ARG A 787 21.18 22.28 -47.50
N THR A 788 21.10 23.12 -46.46
CA THR A 788 21.02 24.59 -46.58
C THR A 788 22.09 25.31 -45.74
N GLU A 789 22.39 26.57 -46.07
CA GLU A 789 23.40 27.41 -45.40
C GLU A 789 23.00 27.77 -43.94
N LEU A 790 21.70 27.97 -43.70
CA LEU A 790 21.15 28.27 -42.37
C LEU A 790 21.28 27.10 -41.37
N GLU A 791 21.11 25.87 -41.85
CA GLU A 791 21.31 24.66 -41.03
C GLU A 791 22.78 24.49 -40.64
N ARG A 792 23.72 24.95 -41.49
CA ARG A 792 25.17 24.86 -41.24
C ARG A 792 25.62 25.83 -40.16
N GLU A 793 25.15 27.07 -40.22
CA GLU A 793 25.45 28.07 -39.19
C GLU A 793 24.94 27.63 -37.82
N SER A 794 23.72 27.06 -37.79
CA SER A 794 23.12 26.53 -36.56
C SER A 794 23.90 25.35 -35.98
N ALA A 795 24.34 24.40 -36.82
CA ALA A 795 25.15 23.27 -36.38
C ALA A 795 26.53 23.68 -35.88
N LEU A 796 27.15 24.71 -36.49
CA LEU A 796 28.46 25.20 -36.06
C LEU A 796 28.37 25.96 -34.73
N ALA A 797 27.27 26.69 -34.51
CA ALA A 797 26.99 27.36 -33.25
C ALA A 797 26.76 26.36 -32.11
N LEU A 798 26.06 25.25 -32.38
CA LEU A 798 25.83 24.19 -31.40
C LEU A 798 27.14 23.51 -31.00
N LEU A 799 27.97 23.13 -31.98
CA LEU A 799 29.28 22.51 -31.72
C LEU A 799 30.22 23.42 -30.91
N LYS A 800 30.10 24.75 -31.11
CA LYS A 800 30.85 25.74 -30.33
C LYS A 800 30.37 25.81 -28.88
N MET A 801 29.06 25.81 -28.68
CA MET A 801 28.45 25.82 -27.35
C MET A 801 28.82 24.56 -26.55
N GLU A 802 28.70 23.37 -27.16
CA GLU A 802 29.07 22.10 -26.52
C GLU A 802 30.54 22.06 -26.07
N HIS A 803 31.43 22.66 -26.86
CA HIS A 803 32.85 22.73 -26.53
C HIS A 803 33.16 23.77 -25.44
N ASP A 804 32.41 24.87 -25.37
CA ASP A 804 32.53 25.84 -24.28
C ASP A 804 32.01 25.26 -22.95
N ASP A 805 30.94 24.46 -22.99
CA ASP A 805 30.39 23.75 -21.82
C ASP A 805 31.38 22.72 -21.25
N PHE A 806 32.16 22.04 -22.10
CA PHE A 806 33.25 21.17 -21.66
C PHE A 806 34.27 21.91 -20.76
N HIS A 807 34.58 23.17 -21.06
CA HIS A 807 35.50 23.96 -20.24
C HIS A 807 34.88 24.36 -18.89
N VAL A 808 33.58 24.68 -18.86
CA VAL A 808 32.87 25.00 -17.61
C VAL A 808 32.82 23.79 -16.68
N ALA A 809 32.54 22.59 -17.22
CA ALA A 809 32.54 21.36 -16.44
C ALA A 809 33.93 21.04 -15.84
N LEU A 810 35.01 21.29 -16.59
CA LEU A 810 36.37 21.10 -16.11
C LEU A 810 36.73 22.09 -14.98
N ASP A 811 36.28 23.34 -15.07
CA ASP A 811 36.51 24.36 -14.05
C ASP A 811 35.76 24.04 -12.73
N LEU A 812 34.54 23.50 -12.82
CA LEU A 812 33.73 23.11 -11.66
C LEU A 812 34.30 21.91 -10.88
N SER A 813 34.97 20.98 -11.57
CA SER A 813 35.57 19.79 -10.95
C SER A 813 36.72 20.09 -9.98
N ARG A 814 37.18 21.35 -9.89
CA ARG A 814 38.37 21.75 -9.13
C ARG A 814 38.07 22.47 -7.79
N VAL A 815 36.81 22.60 -7.38
CA VAL A 815 36.39 23.50 -6.27
C VAL A 815 35.99 22.81 -4.95
N GLU A 816 35.92 21.47 -4.86
CA GLU A 816 35.33 20.75 -3.70
C GLU A 816 36.28 20.42 -2.50
N GLU A 817 37.19 21.30 -2.08
CA GLU A 817 37.96 21.07 -0.83
C GLU A 817 37.86 22.25 0.16
N GLY A 818 36.95 22.17 1.15
CA GLY A 818 37.11 22.92 2.42
C GLY A 818 35.86 23.26 3.26
N GLY A 819 35.57 22.45 4.29
CA GLY A 819 35.38 22.92 5.69
C GLY A 819 33.97 23.18 6.27
N ALA A 820 33.53 22.34 7.23
CA ALA A 820 32.38 22.54 8.11
C ALA A 820 32.78 23.00 9.54
N ARG A 821 31.92 23.75 10.24
CA ARG A 821 32.00 24.01 11.71
C ARG A 821 30.62 23.96 12.39
N HIS A 822 30.56 23.25 13.51
CA HIS A 822 29.41 22.99 14.40
C HIS A 822 29.09 24.14 15.37
N ALA A 823 27.82 24.21 15.85
CA ALA A 823 27.46 24.83 17.12
C ALA A 823 26.23 24.13 17.77
N GLU A 824 26.29 24.01 19.11
CA GLU A 824 25.44 23.29 20.06
C GLU A 824 24.21 24.09 20.60
N PRO A 825 23.26 23.45 21.34
CA PRO A 825 21.86 23.87 21.49
C PRO A 825 21.46 24.44 22.87
N VAL A 826 20.36 25.20 22.95
CA VAL A 826 19.66 25.60 24.20
C VAL A 826 18.13 25.80 23.95
N PRO A 827 17.23 25.92 24.97
CA PRO A 827 16.22 24.92 25.35
C PRO A 827 14.75 25.39 25.23
N GLN A 828 13.81 24.44 25.37
CA GLN A 828 12.35 24.61 25.20
C GLN A 828 11.61 25.30 26.37
N PRO A 829 10.43 25.90 26.10
CA PRO A 829 9.37 25.98 27.11
C PRO A 829 7.96 25.55 26.62
N GLY A 830 7.34 24.63 27.36
CA GLY A 830 6.01 24.80 27.99
C GLY A 830 4.71 24.66 27.16
N PRO A 831 3.77 23.75 27.53
CA PRO A 831 2.57 23.45 26.75
C PRO A 831 1.38 24.38 27.04
N LYS A 832 0.56 24.69 26.03
CA LYS A 832 -0.78 25.31 26.21
C LYS A 832 -1.89 24.56 25.46
N LYS A 833 -3.04 24.51 26.14
CA LYS A 833 -4.22 23.65 26.01
C LYS A 833 -5.06 23.87 24.74
N LYS A 834 -5.60 22.76 24.18
CA LYS A 834 -6.56 22.68 23.07
C LYS A 834 -8.01 22.97 23.51
N LYS A 835 -8.81 23.59 22.63
CA LYS A 835 -10.28 23.71 22.74
C LYS A 835 -10.97 22.73 21.77
N ARG A 836 -11.99 22.03 22.28
CA ARG A 836 -12.91 21.08 21.62
C ARG A 836 -13.78 21.75 20.53
N LYS A 837 -14.15 20.97 19.50
CA LYS A 837 -15.30 21.24 18.64
C LYS A 837 -16.11 19.96 18.40
N LYS A 838 -17.41 20.16 18.17
CA LYS A 838 -18.58 19.30 18.41
C LYS A 838 -19.15 18.73 17.10
N ASP A 839 -19.82 17.58 17.22
CA ASP A 839 -20.52 16.77 16.20
C ASP A 839 -21.54 17.47 15.30
N SER A 840 -21.75 16.89 14.10
CA SER A 840 -23.08 16.41 13.64
C SER A 840 -23.05 15.64 12.29
N SER A 841 -23.30 14.33 12.38
CA SER A 841 -24.23 13.45 11.62
C SER A 841 -24.22 13.32 10.06
N PRO A 842 -24.71 12.16 9.52
CA PRO A 842 -24.24 11.56 8.27
C PRO A 842 -25.19 11.74 7.08
N GLN A 843 -24.66 11.70 5.86
CA GLN A 843 -25.46 11.53 4.63
C GLN A 843 -24.87 10.43 3.75
N GLY A 844 -25.64 9.34 3.63
CA GLY A 844 -25.30 8.10 2.95
C GLY A 844 -25.49 8.11 1.43
N ILE A 845 -25.07 6.98 0.85
CA ILE A 845 -24.64 6.80 -0.54
C ILE A 845 -25.75 6.42 -1.54
N ALA A 846 -27.02 6.59 -1.17
CA ALA A 846 -28.19 6.18 -1.96
C ALA A 846 -28.43 6.97 -3.27
N LYS A 847 -27.43 7.68 -3.81
CA LYS A 847 -27.52 8.40 -5.09
C LYS A 847 -26.60 7.89 -6.20
N PHE A 848 -25.83 6.83 -5.98
CA PHE A 848 -24.87 6.36 -7.00
C PHE A 848 -25.31 5.14 -7.82
N PHE A 849 -26.47 4.53 -7.52
CA PHE A 849 -26.93 3.32 -8.23
C PHE A 849 -28.39 3.35 -8.70
N THR A 850 -28.86 4.49 -9.20
CA THR A 850 -30.07 4.50 -10.04
C THR A 850 -29.76 5.11 -11.40
N ARG A 851 -29.51 4.23 -12.38
CA ARG A 851 -29.78 4.54 -13.79
C ARG A 851 -31.29 4.47 -13.97
N SER A 852 -31.90 5.56 -14.40
CA SER A 852 -33.23 5.52 -15.00
C SER A 852 -33.08 6.01 -16.44
N SER A 853 -33.58 5.15 -17.32
CA SER A 853 -33.92 5.33 -18.74
C SER A 853 -34.23 6.75 -19.20
#